data_AF-A0A958XLR7-F1
#
_entry.id   AF-A0A958XLR7-F1
#
_cell.length_a   1.000
_cell.length_b   1.000
_cell.length_c   1.000
_cell.angle_alpha   90.00
_cell.angle_beta   90.00
_cell.angle_gamma   90.00
#
_symmetry.space_group_name_H-M   'P 1'
#
loop_
_entity.id
_entity.type
_entity.pdbx_description
1 polymer ?
#
loop_
_entity_poly.entity_id
_entity_poly.type
_entity_poly.pdbx_seq_one_letter_code
_entity_poly.pdbx_strand_id
1 'polypeptide(L)'
;MQLEQRNKHRLLALAVFLALGFGQLQGQGWGITIFQQGGGGGGFAADGTYVTALTGFKDSIGFNLSNYASTTSRFYFHRIINGQAWEIVPAGPIDHDFHHFSRAAIALSKDSIVVLEEVLAESGGMRKVYLSLFQAVENTGIPSLSISQHWHTEIFSAPGDAFAKELVLTPGGGYAALLEKQENGSPDFRDVAVAQLDAQGTVVWLQDLGEPGFEAAIGLVPAPSGGYFVLKNAVSAADTSLRQIRLVRLLPDGAVLNTFNLTPAGSELGTALTGLTDGNLLLSGLDLAAGRELFLRKIAPDGSLIWQQNFPMTDRGAVLNGLVEDPSGDLVGTGVVTDSLAQETDGLLLKTTPDGQSLWERTIGQQQRPEAFSRIVLFPGGGYVLGGTNRPSTLNHAYMVRTDVNGIVKAGAIEGNVFQDLDVDCSLSAGDIPLENWIVHAYQDSLHSFFGDTDSLGNYRIECDTGDYVVTLILPTNYWGACANAVPVSVGYLDTVQLDFALQSLIDCPHLTVDHTISQARPCDTTVFHVAYCNQGTTVAEEAYLEMTLDGVFAFLDSDIPPSAINGNLITFPLGDLPPGHCAGFRFSALVSCDAQAGFVACSEAHIFPDSLCVQPDSLWSGALIQATGICHNDSVVFQLKNIGSQPMQGALDYIVIEDAVLLQQGTFELPAGGTMEIPVYANGSTMHFLAEQEPGAPGNSLPIAAVEACVGSSGATPSTGFFNQLPQNDADPFLSSLCWVITNSYDPNDKLAFPTGFSDEHFILENTELEYRIRFQNTGTDTAFRVILLDTLSAYLDPATVRPGASSHPYEFEIDGQGVLRFTFPGIRLPQEAVDAAGSQGYVDFRVAQKRGNVPGTVIENSAGIYFDFNLPVITNTTWHTVREPLILVLTDAGVASGGVGALQVFPNPAGTGPVTVALPDGWSGAHQFLLIDQFGQVVRSAVFTDGKYRLERDGLSAGIYFFQVKSRGQSKFTGSVIFFD
;
A
#
# COMPACT_ATOMS: atom_id res chain seq x y z
N MET A 1 -48.76 -39.82 -20.87
CA MET A 1 -49.15 -38.55 -21.55
C MET A 1 -49.60 -37.43 -20.59
N GLN A 2 -49.36 -37.52 -19.27
CA GLN A 2 -49.48 -36.40 -18.32
C GLN A 2 -48.29 -36.33 -17.33
N LEU A 3 -47.10 -36.78 -17.75
CA LEU A 3 -45.88 -36.66 -16.96
C LEU A 3 -44.73 -35.90 -17.67
N GLU A 4 -44.96 -35.41 -18.89
CA GLU A 4 -43.91 -34.77 -19.72
C GLU A 4 -43.95 -33.24 -19.76
N GLN A 5 -44.85 -32.58 -19.00
CA GLN A 5 -44.95 -31.11 -18.98
C GLN A 5 -44.41 -30.42 -17.72
N ARG A 6 -43.94 -31.15 -16.70
CA ARG A 6 -43.41 -30.52 -15.46
C ARG A 6 -41.89 -30.38 -15.38
N ASN A 7 -41.12 -30.99 -16.29
CA ASN A 7 -39.65 -31.01 -16.21
C ASN A 7 -38.91 -30.18 -17.29
N LYS A 8 -39.57 -29.23 -17.96
CA LYS A 8 -38.94 -28.37 -18.98
C LYS A 8 -38.72 -26.90 -18.57
N HIS A 9 -38.91 -26.53 -17.30
CA HIS A 9 -38.81 -25.13 -16.84
C HIS A 9 -37.78 -24.89 -15.74
N ARG A 10 -36.88 -25.85 -15.49
CA ARG A 10 -35.79 -25.70 -14.54
C ARG A 10 -34.50 -26.15 -15.20
N LEU A 11 -33.42 -25.41 -14.93
CA LEU A 11 -32.04 -25.66 -15.34
C LEU A 11 -31.68 -25.33 -16.79
N LEU A 12 -31.26 -24.09 -17.02
CA LEU A 12 -30.16 -23.83 -17.96
C LEU A 12 -29.27 -22.66 -17.51
N ALA A 13 -29.81 -21.68 -16.75
CA ALA A 13 -29.01 -20.62 -16.12
C ALA A 13 -28.04 -21.16 -15.04
N LEU A 14 -28.40 -22.28 -14.41
CA LEU A 14 -27.62 -22.94 -13.36
C LEU A 14 -26.45 -23.78 -13.93
N ALA A 15 -26.50 -24.18 -15.21
CA ALA A 15 -25.50 -25.08 -15.79
C ALA A 15 -24.15 -24.38 -16.04
N VAL A 16 -24.12 -23.05 -16.24
CA VAL A 16 -22.87 -22.30 -16.40
C VAL A 16 -22.21 -22.02 -15.05
N PHE A 17 -23.02 -21.71 -14.02
CA PHE A 17 -22.54 -21.50 -12.65
C PHE A 17 -22.21 -22.80 -11.88
N LEU A 18 -22.79 -23.95 -12.26
CA LEU A 18 -22.41 -25.27 -11.75
C LEU A 18 -21.29 -25.93 -12.56
N ALA A 19 -21.09 -25.54 -13.83
CA ALA A 19 -19.99 -26.06 -14.65
C ALA A 19 -18.67 -25.34 -14.42
N LEU A 20 -18.71 -24.05 -14.05
CA LEU A 20 -17.60 -23.36 -13.43
C LEU A 20 -17.54 -23.85 -11.98
N GLY A 21 -16.61 -24.74 -11.65
CA GLY A 21 -16.48 -25.25 -10.28
C GLY A 21 -16.42 -24.08 -9.29
N PHE A 22 -17.22 -24.12 -8.22
CA PHE A 22 -17.40 -22.98 -7.31
C PHE A 22 -16.10 -22.39 -6.72
N GLY A 23 -14.98 -23.12 -6.75
CA GLY A 23 -13.65 -22.60 -6.42
C GLY A 23 -13.13 -21.49 -7.34
N GLN A 24 -13.64 -21.35 -8.58
CA GLN A 24 -13.18 -20.35 -9.56
C GLN A 24 -13.63 -18.91 -9.27
N LEU A 25 -14.60 -18.69 -8.37
CA LEU A 25 -15.04 -17.33 -7.98
C LEU A 25 -14.20 -16.71 -6.86
N GLN A 26 -13.12 -17.40 -6.42
CA GLN A 26 -12.17 -16.88 -5.43
C GLN A 26 -11.17 -15.88 -6.00
N GLY A 27 -11.03 -15.82 -7.33
CA GLY A 27 -9.97 -15.04 -7.93
C GLY A 27 -10.09 -13.54 -7.73
N GLN A 28 -8.93 -12.87 -7.78
CA GLN A 28 -8.80 -11.44 -7.51
C GLN A 28 -9.55 -10.54 -8.51
N GLY A 29 -10.04 -11.08 -9.64
CA GLY A 29 -11.02 -10.43 -10.51
C GLY A 29 -11.86 -11.42 -11.30
N TRP A 30 -13.07 -11.02 -11.69
CA TRP A 30 -13.96 -11.86 -12.51
C TRP A 30 -15.05 -11.02 -13.14
N GLY A 31 -15.65 -11.50 -14.23
CA GLY A 31 -16.89 -10.98 -14.80
C GLY A 31 -17.97 -12.06 -14.88
N ILE A 32 -19.21 -11.72 -14.55
CA ILE A 32 -20.32 -12.66 -14.54
C ILE A 32 -21.48 -12.06 -15.29
N THR A 33 -21.92 -12.76 -16.34
CA THR A 33 -23.19 -12.48 -17.02
C THR A 33 -24.27 -13.43 -16.53
N ILE A 34 -25.40 -12.89 -16.08
CA ILE A 34 -26.54 -13.68 -15.62
C ILE A 34 -27.64 -13.66 -16.67
N PHE A 35 -27.86 -14.83 -17.30
CA PHE A 35 -28.85 -15.02 -18.36
C PHE A 35 -30.20 -15.48 -17.81
N GLN A 36 -31.30 -14.94 -18.36
CA GLN A 36 -32.65 -15.49 -18.16
C GLN A 36 -33.25 -15.88 -19.51
N GLN A 37 -33.62 -17.16 -19.69
CA GLN A 37 -34.36 -17.56 -20.89
C GLN A 37 -35.76 -16.93 -20.86
N GLY A 38 -36.07 -16.12 -21.87
CA GLY A 38 -37.37 -15.50 -22.05
C GLY A 38 -38.47 -16.56 -22.17
N GLY A 39 -39.35 -16.62 -21.17
CA GLY A 39 -40.63 -17.30 -21.30
C GLY A 39 -41.53 -16.44 -22.18
N GLY A 40 -41.86 -16.92 -23.38
CA GLY A 40 -42.82 -16.24 -24.26
C GLY A 40 -44.19 -16.14 -23.60
N GLY A 41 -44.61 -14.92 -23.25
CA GLY A 41 -45.95 -14.66 -22.74
C GLY A 41 -46.07 -13.38 -21.91
N GLY A 42 -45.97 -12.22 -22.55
CA GLY A 42 -46.25 -10.92 -21.93
C GLY A 42 -45.65 -9.77 -22.73
N GLY A 43 -46.43 -8.73 -23.02
CA GLY A 43 -46.07 -7.62 -23.92
C GLY A 43 -44.88 -6.73 -23.48
N PHE A 44 -44.16 -7.09 -22.41
CA PHE A 44 -43.00 -6.38 -21.84
C PHE A 44 -41.65 -7.06 -22.16
N ALA A 45 -41.63 -8.03 -23.08
CA ALA A 45 -40.49 -8.90 -23.37
C ALA A 45 -39.22 -8.25 -23.98
N ALA A 46 -39.06 -6.92 -23.95
CA ALA A 46 -37.97 -6.21 -24.64
C ALA A 46 -36.79 -5.78 -23.75
N ASP A 47 -36.96 -5.68 -22.42
CA ASP A 47 -36.01 -4.90 -21.61
C ASP A 47 -34.92 -5.73 -20.90
N GLY A 48 -35.04 -7.04 -20.73
CA GLY A 48 -33.95 -7.87 -20.15
C GLY A 48 -33.79 -7.83 -18.62
N THR A 49 -32.64 -8.27 -18.09
CA THR A 49 -32.32 -8.40 -16.65
C THR A 49 -31.20 -7.43 -16.24
N TYR A 50 -31.25 -6.90 -15.01
CA TYR A 50 -30.35 -5.84 -14.53
C TYR A 50 -29.88 -6.11 -13.09
N VAL A 51 -28.62 -5.75 -12.76
CA VAL A 51 -28.21 -5.56 -11.36
C VAL A 51 -28.74 -4.22 -10.88
N THR A 52 -29.62 -4.23 -9.89
CA THR A 52 -30.32 -3.01 -9.40
C THR A 52 -29.81 -2.53 -8.05
N ALA A 53 -29.32 -3.45 -7.24
CA ALA A 53 -28.69 -3.17 -5.96
C ALA A 53 -27.42 -4.01 -5.83
N LEU A 54 -26.41 -3.43 -5.18
CA LEU A 54 -25.15 -4.06 -4.84
C LEU A 54 -24.78 -3.58 -3.43
N THR A 55 -24.48 -4.51 -2.52
CA THR A 55 -24.15 -4.20 -1.13
C THR A 55 -23.07 -5.15 -0.64
N GLY A 56 -22.04 -4.59 0.00
CA GLY A 56 -20.97 -5.37 0.64
C GLY A 56 -21.32 -5.68 2.10
N PHE A 57 -20.98 -6.88 2.56
CA PHE A 57 -20.99 -7.24 3.98
C PHE A 57 -19.82 -8.16 4.29
N LYS A 58 -18.83 -7.64 5.04
CA LYS A 58 -17.72 -8.40 5.63
C LYS A 58 -16.87 -9.24 4.68
N ASP A 59 -17.37 -10.36 4.16
CA ASP A 59 -16.73 -11.24 3.16
C ASP A 59 -17.68 -11.55 1.96
N SER A 60 -18.85 -10.94 1.93
CA SER A 60 -19.96 -11.31 1.05
C SER A 60 -20.51 -10.11 0.30
N ILE A 61 -21.14 -10.38 -0.84
CA ILE A 61 -21.79 -9.37 -1.67
C ILE A 61 -23.24 -9.77 -1.88
N GLY A 62 -24.14 -8.94 -1.39
CA GLY A 62 -25.55 -9.03 -1.76
C GLY A 62 -25.78 -8.29 -3.07
N PHE A 63 -26.57 -8.86 -3.97
CA PHE A 63 -27.03 -8.14 -5.16
C PHE A 63 -28.47 -8.50 -5.49
N ASN A 64 -29.18 -7.59 -6.15
CA ASN A 64 -30.55 -7.85 -6.56
C ASN A 64 -30.69 -7.76 -8.07
N LEU A 65 -31.39 -8.74 -8.65
CA LEU A 65 -31.72 -8.75 -10.06
C LEU A 65 -33.19 -8.39 -10.25
N SER A 66 -33.45 -7.50 -11.20
CA SER A 66 -34.82 -7.15 -11.61
C SER A 66 -35.03 -7.44 -13.09
N ASN A 67 -36.24 -7.87 -13.45
CA ASN A 67 -36.67 -8.11 -14.84
C ASN A 67 -38.06 -7.49 -15.04
N TYR A 68 -38.20 -6.67 -16.09
CA TYR A 68 -39.45 -5.97 -16.42
C TYR A 68 -40.55 -6.85 -17.03
N ALA A 69 -40.20 -8.05 -17.54
CA ALA A 69 -41.09 -8.87 -18.36
C ALA A 69 -41.82 -10.00 -17.62
N SER A 70 -41.56 -10.22 -16.32
CA SER A 70 -42.16 -11.33 -15.56
C SER A 70 -42.77 -10.87 -14.24
N THR A 71 -43.74 -11.64 -13.73
CA THR A 71 -44.33 -11.49 -12.39
C THR A 71 -43.38 -11.93 -11.28
N THR A 72 -42.17 -12.39 -11.64
CA THR A 72 -41.17 -12.87 -10.70
C THR A 72 -39.99 -11.89 -10.60
N SER A 73 -39.93 -11.09 -9.54
CA SER A 73 -38.62 -10.63 -9.05
C SER A 73 -37.85 -11.82 -8.50
N ARG A 74 -36.54 -11.87 -8.75
CA ARG A 74 -35.67 -12.88 -8.18
C ARG A 74 -34.56 -12.21 -7.41
N PHE A 75 -34.59 -12.40 -6.10
CA PHE A 75 -33.55 -11.96 -5.19
C PHE A 75 -32.47 -13.02 -5.14
N TYR A 76 -31.22 -12.62 -5.34
CA TYR A 76 -30.09 -13.54 -5.33
C TYR A 76 -29.13 -13.10 -4.24
N PHE A 77 -29.09 -13.85 -3.15
CA PHE A 77 -28.00 -13.68 -2.19
C PHE A 77 -26.88 -14.56 -2.65
N HIS A 78 -25.70 -13.97 -2.83
CA HIS A 78 -24.48 -14.74 -2.96
C HIS A 78 -23.62 -14.49 -1.74
N ARG A 79 -23.48 -15.56 -0.97
CA ARG A 79 -22.45 -15.67 0.05
C ARG A 79 -21.18 -16.09 -0.68
N ILE A 80 -20.17 -15.23 -0.79
CA ILE A 80 -18.83 -15.66 -1.18
C ILE A 80 -18.12 -16.01 0.12
N ILE A 81 -18.09 -17.28 0.53
CA ILE A 81 -17.31 -17.69 1.71
C ILE A 81 -16.45 -18.86 1.33
N ASN A 82 -15.13 -18.71 1.50
CA ASN A 82 -14.12 -19.75 1.22
C ASN A 82 -14.35 -20.44 -0.14
N GLY A 83 -14.69 -19.67 -1.18
CA GLY A 83 -14.90 -20.23 -2.52
C GLY A 83 -16.17 -21.07 -2.68
N GLN A 84 -17.15 -20.93 -1.80
CA GLN A 84 -18.45 -21.57 -1.96
C GLN A 84 -19.55 -20.50 -2.06
N ALA A 85 -20.16 -20.44 -3.24
CA ALA A 85 -21.36 -19.64 -3.45
C ALA A 85 -22.59 -20.42 -2.97
N TRP A 86 -23.35 -19.84 -2.05
CA TRP A 86 -24.61 -20.40 -1.59
C TRP A 86 -25.76 -19.72 -2.32
N GLU A 87 -26.56 -20.50 -3.04
CA GLU A 87 -27.81 -20.03 -3.62
C GLU A 87 -28.82 -19.81 -2.50
N ILE A 88 -29.38 -18.62 -2.43
CA ILE A 88 -30.58 -18.36 -1.65
C ILE A 88 -31.72 -18.01 -2.60
N VAL A 89 -32.63 -18.97 -2.78
CA VAL A 89 -33.87 -18.79 -3.53
C VAL A 89 -35.00 -18.53 -2.53
N PRO A 90 -35.96 -17.64 -2.83
CA PRO A 90 -37.18 -17.53 -2.04
C PRO A 90 -37.86 -18.89 -1.86
N ALA A 91 -38.06 -19.32 -0.61
CA ALA A 91 -38.83 -20.53 -0.31
C ALA A 91 -40.32 -20.19 -0.33
N GLY A 92 -40.89 -20.17 -1.54
CA GLY A 92 -42.32 -20.00 -1.75
C GLY A 92 -42.66 -18.82 -2.65
N PRO A 93 -43.90 -18.77 -3.15
CA PRO A 93 -44.34 -17.70 -4.01
C PRO A 93 -44.36 -16.38 -3.25
N ILE A 94 -43.54 -15.43 -3.69
CA ILE A 94 -43.86 -14.00 -3.53
C ILE A 94 -45.19 -13.81 -4.25
N ASP A 95 -46.12 -13.10 -3.62
CA ASP A 95 -47.54 -13.04 -3.98
C ASP A 95 -47.75 -12.97 -5.51
N HIS A 96 -48.47 -13.95 -6.07
CA HIS A 96 -48.56 -14.15 -7.52
C HIS A 96 -49.34 -13.03 -8.24
N ASP A 97 -50.04 -12.17 -7.50
CA ASP A 97 -50.92 -11.14 -8.06
C ASP A 97 -50.18 -9.82 -8.39
N PHE A 98 -48.86 -9.73 -8.14
CA PHE A 98 -48.07 -8.51 -8.30
C PHE A 98 -46.73 -8.72 -9.01
N HIS A 99 -46.32 -7.73 -9.80
CA HIS A 99 -44.97 -7.58 -10.31
C HIS A 99 -44.13 -6.78 -9.32
N HIS A 100 -43.07 -7.38 -8.79
CA HIS A 100 -42.09 -6.72 -7.92
C HIS A 100 -40.87 -6.28 -8.73
N PHE A 101 -40.26 -5.14 -8.39
CA PHE A 101 -39.00 -4.64 -8.98
C PHE A 101 -38.08 -4.09 -7.88
N SER A 102 -36.97 -4.76 -7.60
CA SER A 102 -35.97 -4.26 -6.64
C SER A 102 -35.26 -3.00 -7.16
N ARG A 103 -34.98 -2.05 -6.25
CA ARG A 103 -34.29 -0.78 -6.57
C ARG A 103 -33.05 -0.51 -5.74
N ALA A 104 -33.09 -0.85 -4.46
CA ALA A 104 -31.97 -0.70 -3.53
C ALA A 104 -32.05 -1.79 -2.47
N ALA A 105 -30.93 -2.11 -1.83
CA ALA A 105 -30.91 -3.06 -0.73
C ALA A 105 -29.70 -2.88 0.18
N ILE A 106 -29.86 -3.31 1.43
CA ILE A 106 -28.84 -3.22 2.47
C ILE A 106 -28.76 -4.55 3.19
N ALA A 107 -27.58 -5.18 3.15
CA ALA A 107 -27.30 -6.35 3.97
C ALA A 107 -27.13 -5.93 5.43
N LEU A 108 -27.98 -6.45 6.32
CA LEU A 108 -27.90 -6.18 7.76
C LEU A 108 -26.98 -7.17 8.49
N SER A 109 -26.90 -8.39 7.96
CA SER A 109 -26.04 -9.46 8.47
C SER A 109 -25.78 -10.48 7.37
N LYS A 110 -25.00 -11.52 7.67
CA LYS A 110 -24.79 -12.66 6.78
C LYS A 110 -26.10 -13.39 6.37
N ASP A 111 -27.17 -13.22 7.13
CA ASP A 111 -28.42 -13.99 6.99
C ASP A 111 -29.65 -13.10 6.75
N SER A 112 -29.49 -11.77 6.59
CA SER A 112 -30.63 -10.85 6.50
C SER A 112 -30.35 -9.63 5.63
N ILE A 113 -31.31 -9.27 4.78
CA ILE A 113 -31.27 -8.07 3.95
C ILE A 113 -32.59 -7.31 4.03
N VAL A 114 -32.50 -6.02 3.81
CA VAL A 114 -33.66 -5.19 3.54
C VAL A 114 -33.63 -4.74 2.09
N VAL A 115 -34.75 -4.89 1.39
CA VAL A 115 -34.90 -4.56 -0.03
C VAL A 115 -35.99 -3.51 -0.19
N LEU A 116 -35.66 -2.47 -0.95
CA LEU A 116 -36.59 -1.44 -1.40
C LEU A 116 -37.12 -1.83 -2.79
N GLU A 117 -38.44 -1.93 -2.91
CA GLU A 117 -39.12 -2.56 -4.05
C GLU A 117 -40.23 -1.66 -4.60
N GLU A 118 -40.40 -1.65 -5.91
CA GLU A 118 -41.60 -1.16 -6.58
C GLU A 118 -42.53 -2.33 -6.87
N VAL A 119 -43.83 -2.18 -6.59
CA VAL A 119 -44.83 -3.22 -6.77
C VAL A 119 -45.95 -2.72 -7.68
N LEU A 120 -46.28 -3.48 -8.72
CA LEU A 120 -47.30 -3.18 -9.71
C LEU A 120 -48.33 -4.32 -9.77
N ALA A 121 -49.62 -4.01 -9.62
CA ALA A 121 -50.68 -5.02 -9.68
C ALA A 121 -50.89 -5.58 -11.10
N GLU A 122 -51.05 -6.90 -11.25
CA GLU A 122 -51.29 -7.57 -12.55
C GLU A 122 -52.52 -7.03 -13.29
N SER A 123 -53.51 -6.51 -12.56
CA SER A 123 -54.76 -5.96 -13.12
C SER A 123 -54.64 -4.52 -13.63
N GLY A 124 -53.43 -3.95 -13.72
CA GLY A 124 -53.19 -2.58 -14.22
C GLY A 124 -53.42 -1.47 -13.19
N GLY A 125 -52.97 -1.69 -11.95
CA GLY A 125 -52.97 -0.67 -10.88
C GLY A 125 -51.77 0.29 -10.94
N MET A 126 -51.75 1.32 -10.09
CA MET A 126 -50.60 2.24 -9.96
C MET A 126 -49.44 1.58 -9.23
N ARG A 127 -48.20 1.93 -9.57
CA ARG A 127 -46.99 1.48 -8.85
C ARG A 127 -46.95 2.05 -7.44
N LYS A 128 -46.56 1.20 -6.49
CA LYS A 128 -46.35 1.55 -5.09
C LYS A 128 -44.96 1.12 -4.63
N VAL A 129 -44.45 1.72 -3.57
CA VAL A 129 -43.13 1.39 -3.02
C VAL A 129 -43.28 0.66 -1.69
N TYR A 130 -42.55 -0.45 -1.57
CA TYR A 130 -42.51 -1.31 -0.40
C TYR A 130 -41.09 -1.45 0.12
N LEU A 131 -40.99 -1.70 1.43
CA LEU A 131 -39.77 -2.18 2.06
C LEU A 131 -40.02 -3.61 2.55
N SER A 132 -39.06 -4.50 2.29
CA SER A 132 -39.16 -5.92 2.58
C SER A 132 -37.92 -6.40 3.34
N LEU A 133 -38.09 -7.11 4.44
CA LEU A 133 -36.99 -7.82 5.12
C LEU A 133 -37.03 -9.30 4.73
N PHE A 134 -35.92 -9.80 4.24
CA PHE A 134 -35.71 -11.22 3.97
C PHE A 134 -34.70 -11.78 4.95
N GLN A 135 -35.00 -12.97 5.48
CA GLN A 135 -34.13 -13.69 6.40
C GLN A 135 -33.95 -15.14 5.95
N ALA A 136 -32.73 -15.62 6.12
CA ALA A 136 -32.34 -16.99 5.85
C ALA A 136 -32.98 -17.98 6.84
N VAL A 137 -33.41 -19.13 6.31
CA VAL A 137 -33.98 -20.27 7.01
C VAL A 137 -33.14 -21.49 6.67
N GLU A 138 -32.52 -22.11 7.68
CA GLU A 138 -31.76 -23.34 7.51
C GLU A 138 -32.69 -24.50 7.10
N ASN A 139 -32.46 -25.08 5.92
CA ASN A 139 -33.08 -26.33 5.53
C ASN A 139 -32.15 -27.49 5.87
N THR A 140 -32.57 -28.33 6.82
CA THR A 140 -31.85 -29.57 7.15
C THR A 140 -31.93 -30.55 5.98
N GLY A 141 -30.90 -30.60 5.13
CA GLY A 141 -30.69 -31.69 4.17
C GLY A 141 -30.31 -31.34 2.72
N ILE A 142 -30.14 -30.06 2.37
CA ILE A 142 -29.65 -29.63 1.04
C ILE A 142 -28.66 -28.47 1.25
N PRO A 143 -27.57 -28.35 0.47
CA PRO A 143 -26.67 -27.20 0.52
C PRO A 143 -27.29 -25.95 -0.15
N SER A 144 -28.51 -25.60 0.22
CA SER A 144 -29.17 -24.37 -0.19
C SER A 144 -29.84 -23.72 1.01
N LEU A 145 -29.52 -22.44 1.24
CA LEU A 145 -30.23 -21.63 2.21
C LEU A 145 -31.54 -21.16 1.56
N SER A 146 -32.64 -21.23 2.29
CA SER A 146 -33.93 -20.72 1.83
C SER A 146 -34.20 -19.39 2.51
N ILE A 147 -34.63 -18.34 1.81
CA ILE A 147 -35.11 -17.12 2.49
C ILE A 147 -36.61 -17.14 2.65
N SER A 148 -37.05 -16.68 3.82
CA SER A 148 -38.42 -16.27 4.07
C SER A 148 -38.51 -14.75 4.11
N GLN A 149 -39.53 -14.19 3.47
CA GLN A 149 -39.93 -12.81 3.68
C GLN A 149 -40.47 -12.68 5.11
N HIS A 150 -39.71 -11.99 5.96
CA HIS A 150 -40.04 -11.82 7.38
C HIS A 150 -41.10 -10.72 7.56
N TRP A 151 -40.97 -9.60 6.84
CA TRP A 151 -42.03 -8.59 6.72
C TRP A 151 -41.97 -7.88 5.37
N HIS A 152 -43.09 -7.25 4.99
CA HIS A 152 -43.29 -6.50 3.76
C HIS A 152 -44.30 -5.39 4.02
N THR A 153 -43.87 -4.15 3.83
CA THR A 153 -44.59 -2.95 4.27
C THR A 153 -44.69 -1.96 3.14
N GLU A 154 -45.90 -1.47 2.83
CA GLU A 154 -46.09 -0.33 1.92
C GLU A 154 -45.56 0.92 2.62
N ILE A 155 -44.56 1.58 2.04
CA ILE A 155 -43.93 2.76 2.64
C ILE A 155 -44.27 4.05 1.90
N PHE A 156 -44.69 3.95 0.64
CA PHE A 156 -45.06 5.11 -0.15
C PHE A 156 -45.98 4.76 -1.33
N SER A 157 -47.01 5.58 -1.51
CA SER A 157 -47.90 5.54 -2.66
C SER A 157 -48.32 6.96 -3.06
N ALA A 158 -48.64 7.15 -4.34
CA ALA A 158 -49.03 8.43 -4.91
C ALA A 158 -50.35 8.29 -5.69
N PRO A 159 -51.01 9.41 -6.06
CA PRO A 159 -52.10 9.39 -7.03
C PRO A 159 -51.66 8.85 -8.40
N GLY A 160 -50.41 9.16 -8.77
CA GLY A 160 -49.65 8.62 -9.91
C GLY A 160 -48.84 7.37 -9.54
N ASP A 161 -47.93 6.93 -10.42
CA ASP A 161 -46.95 5.89 -10.09
C ASP A 161 -45.96 6.41 -9.03
N ALA A 162 -45.62 5.56 -8.06
CA ALA A 162 -44.53 5.80 -7.11
C ALA A 162 -43.29 4.95 -7.49
N PHE A 163 -42.10 5.54 -7.35
CA PHE A 163 -40.82 4.92 -7.68
C PHE A 163 -39.84 5.01 -6.52
N ALA A 164 -38.90 4.08 -6.48
CA ALA A 164 -37.82 4.03 -5.50
C ALA A 164 -36.46 4.25 -6.17
N LYS A 165 -35.55 4.92 -5.46
CA LYS A 165 -34.20 5.23 -5.97
C LYS A 165 -33.08 4.67 -5.13
N GLU A 166 -33.06 5.00 -3.84
CA GLU A 166 -31.96 4.69 -2.96
C GLU A 166 -32.45 4.39 -1.54
N LEU A 167 -31.68 3.59 -0.81
CA LEU A 167 -31.93 3.20 0.57
C LEU A 167 -30.62 3.33 1.35
N VAL A 168 -30.64 4.00 2.49
CA VAL A 168 -29.48 4.14 3.38
C VAL A 168 -29.83 3.75 4.82
N LEU A 169 -28.82 3.28 5.57
CA LEU A 169 -28.96 3.06 7.02
C LEU A 169 -28.95 4.39 7.75
N THR A 170 -29.75 4.47 8.81
CA THR A 170 -29.70 5.59 9.75
C THR A 170 -28.80 5.25 10.94
N PRO A 171 -28.13 6.24 11.55
CA PRO A 171 -27.33 6.01 12.76
C PRO A 171 -28.10 5.36 13.92
N GLY A 172 -29.44 5.55 13.96
CA GLY A 172 -30.32 4.96 14.97
C GLY A 172 -30.81 3.54 14.67
N GLY A 173 -30.31 2.89 13.62
CA GLY A 173 -30.66 1.50 13.26
C GLY A 173 -31.94 1.33 12.42
N GLY A 174 -32.58 2.43 12.00
CA GLY A 174 -33.65 2.44 10.98
C GLY A 174 -33.15 2.70 9.57
N TYR A 175 -34.04 3.09 8.66
CA TYR A 175 -33.76 3.30 7.23
C TYR A 175 -34.19 4.68 6.75
N ALA A 176 -33.57 5.18 5.69
CA ALA A 176 -34.12 6.29 4.91
C ALA A 176 -34.17 5.93 3.43
N ALA A 177 -35.30 6.20 2.79
CA ALA A 177 -35.57 5.86 1.40
C ALA A 177 -35.77 7.14 0.57
N LEU A 178 -35.10 7.19 -0.58
CA LEU A 178 -35.29 8.21 -1.61
C LEU A 178 -36.32 7.73 -2.63
N LEU A 179 -37.33 8.56 -2.86
CA LEU A 179 -38.56 8.20 -3.56
C LEU A 179 -38.87 9.24 -4.65
N GLU A 180 -39.62 8.82 -5.66
CA GLU A 180 -40.23 9.74 -6.64
C GLU A 180 -41.73 9.45 -6.76
N LYS A 181 -42.54 10.50 -6.94
CA LYS A 181 -43.96 10.36 -7.29
C LYS A 181 -44.23 10.98 -8.64
N GLN A 182 -45.04 10.32 -9.46
CA GLN A 182 -45.53 10.88 -10.71
C GLN A 182 -46.65 11.89 -10.44
N GLU A 183 -46.58 13.06 -11.06
CA GLU A 183 -47.66 14.05 -11.00
C GLU A 183 -48.84 13.69 -11.93
N ASN A 184 -50.06 14.01 -11.50
CA ASN A 184 -51.27 13.71 -12.25
C ASN A 184 -51.28 14.44 -13.62
N GLY A 185 -51.31 13.66 -14.71
CA GLY A 185 -51.54 14.18 -16.07
C GLY A 185 -50.32 14.23 -16.98
N SER A 186 -49.13 13.82 -16.52
CA SER A 186 -47.95 13.65 -17.38
C SER A 186 -47.17 12.37 -17.02
N PRO A 187 -46.93 11.47 -17.98
CA PRO A 187 -46.20 10.23 -17.72
C PRO A 187 -44.72 10.47 -17.35
N ASP A 188 -44.17 11.63 -17.71
CA ASP A 188 -42.73 11.93 -17.59
C ASP A 188 -42.38 12.85 -16.41
N PHE A 189 -43.36 13.43 -15.70
CA PHE A 189 -43.08 14.36 -14.59
C PHE A 189 -43.07 13.68 -13.23
N ARG A 190 -42.03 13.96 -12.44
CA ARG A 190 -41.80 13.38 -11.12
C ARG A 190 -41.38 14.45 -10.12
N ASP A 191 -41.84 14.30 -8.89
CA ASP A 191 -41.36 15.03 -7.72
C ASP A 191 -40.56 14.08 -6.82
N VAL A 192 -39.59 14.62 -6.08
CA VAL A 192 -38.76 13.86 -5.15
C VAL A 192 -39.35 13.88 -3.73
N ALA A 193 -39.27 12.75 -3.02
CA ALA A 193 -39.63 12.66 -1.61
C ALA A 193 -38.62 11.80 -0.83
N VAL A 194 -38.57 11.97 0.49
CA VAL A 194 -37.77 11.15 1.40
C VAL A 194 -38.67 10.59 2.48
N ALA A 195 -38.53 9.30 2.78
CA ALA A 195 -39.16 8.66 3.92
C ALA A 195 -38.09 8.20 4.92
N GLN A 196 -38.25 8.54 6.19
CA GLN A 196 -37.49 7.90 7.27
C GLN A 196 -38.33 6.81 7.92
N LEU A 197 -37.69 5.68 8.18
CA LEU A 197 -38.31 4.49 8.73
C LEU A 197 -37.55 3.99 9.96
N ASP A 198 -38.26 3.36 10.88
CA ASP A 198 -37.64 2.65 12.00
C ASP A 198 -37.02 1.31 11.56
N ALA A 199 -36.41 0.60 12.50
CA ALA A 199 -35.77 -0.70 12.27
C ALA A 199 -36.77 -1.81 11.84
N GLN A 200 -38.07 -1.57 12.00
CA GLN A 200 -39.15 -2.48 11.63
C GLN A 200 -39.78 -2.11 10.28
N GLY A 201 -39.26 -1.09 9.60
CA GLY A 201 -39.78 -0.62 8.31
C GLY A 201 -41.06 0.22 8.43
N THR A 202 -41.38 0.73 9.62
CA THR A 202 -42.51 1.65 9.81
C THR A 202 -42.08 3.07 9.46
N VAL A 203 -42.88 3.77 8.66
CA VAL A 203 -42.61 5.18 8.31
C VAL A 203 -42.75 6.06 9.56
N VAL A 204 -41.66 6.72 9.95
CA VAL A 204 -41.59 7.69 11.03
C VAL A 204 -42.05 9.06 10.54
N TRP A 205 -41.52 9.48 9.38
CA TRP A 205 -41.95 10.69 8.68
C TRP A 205 -41.72 10.55 7.18
N LEU A 206 -42.46 11.34 6.41
CA LEU A 206 -42.36 11.45 4.97
C LEU A 206 -42.28 12.94 4.62
N GLN A 207 -41.25 13.34 3.89
CA GLN A 207 -41.04 14.71 3.44
C GLN A 207 -41.09 14.79 1.91
N ASP A 208 -42.03 15.58 1.41
CA ASP A 208 -42.14 15.94 0.00
C ASP A 208 -41.17 17.08 -0.32
N LEU A 209 -40.39 16.95 -1.38
CA LEU A 209 -39.38 17.92 -1.82
C LEU A 209 -39.72 18.54 -3.18
N GLY A 210 -40.94 18.34 -3.67
CA GLY A 210 -41.43 18.88 -4.95
C GLY A 210 -41.33 20.39 -5.06
N GLU A 211 -40.76 20.87 -6.18
CA GLU A 211 -40.75 22.26 -6.62
C GLU A 211 -41.45 22.41 -7.98
N PRO A 212 -41.96 23.61 -8.35
CA PRO A 212 -42.60 23.80 -9.65
C PRO A 212 -41.66 23.46 -10.82
N GLY A 213 -41.96 22.39 -11.56
CA GLY A 213 -41.13 21.93 -12.66
C GLY A 213 -41.06 20.42 -12.73
N PHE A 214 -39.95 19.91 -13.26
CA PHE A 214 -39.66 18.48 -13.29
C PHE A 214 -38.43 18.18 -12.44
N GLU A 215 -38.48 17.09 -11.68
CA GLU A 215 -37.39 16.69 -10.81
C GLU A 215 -37.01 15.22 -11.01
N ALA A 216 -35.76 14.89 -10.74
CA ALA A 216 -35.28 13.52 -10.71
C ALA A 216 -34.34 13.33 -9.52
N ALA A 217 -34.61 12.32 -8.70
CA ALA A 217 -33.78 11.97 -7.56
C ALA A 217 -32.49 11.30 -8.05
N ILE A 218 -31.35 11.73 -7.49
CA ILE A 218 -30.02 11.25 -7.84
C ILE A 218 -29.38 10.48 -6.69
N GLY A 219 -29.34 11.05 -5.49
CA GLY A 219 -28.78 10.33 -4.35
C GLY A 219 -29.16 10.90 -2.99
N LEU A 220 -28.98 10.08 -1.95
CA LEU A 220 -29.34 10.32 -0.56
C LEU A 220 -28.16 9.93 0.35
N VAL A 221 -27.64 10.88 1.11
CA VAL A 221 -26.50 10.65 2.01
C VAL A 221 -26.86 11.07 3.45
N PRO A 222 -26.69 10.19 4.46
CA PRO A 222 -26.83 10.56 5.86
C PRO A 222 -25.81 11.63 6.26
N ALA A 223 -26.24 12.58 7.06
CA ALA A 223 -25.35 13.61 7.55
C ALA A 223 -24.58 13.19 8.80
N PRO A 224 -23.28 13.56 8.94
CA PRO A 224 -22.54 13.35 10.18
C PRO A 224 -23.20 14.03 11.39
N SER A 225 -23.79 15.22 11.20
CA SER A 225 -24.50 15.99 12.23
C SER A 225 -25.96 15.59 12.43
N GLY A 226 -26.42 14.52 11.77
CA GLY A 226 -27.83 14.09 11.73
C GLY A 226 -28.65 14.77 10.64
N GLY A 227 -29.71 14.09 10.18
CA GLY A 227 -30.47 14.46 8.99
C GLY A 227 -29.85 13.93 7.70
N TYR A 228 -30.17 14.54 6.56
CA TYR A 228 -29.86 13.98 5.24
C TYR A 228 -29.47 15.06 4.23
N PHE A 229 -28.65 14.65 3.25
CA PHE A 229 -28.42 15.36 2.01
C PHE A 229 -29.11 14.63 0.86
N VAL A 230 -29.84 15.37 0.04
CA VAL A 230 -30.53 14.83 -1.15
C VAL A 230 -30.05 15.58 -2.37
N LEU A 231 -29.44 14.86 -3.32
CA LEU A 231 -29.14 15.40 -4.64
C LEU A 231 -30.31 15.10 -5.57
N LYS A 232 -30.86 16.15 -6.19
CA LYS A 232 -31.88 16.04 -7.24
C LYS A 232 -31.52 16.92 -8.42
N ASN A 233 -31.88 16.49 -9.63
CA ASN A 233 -31.92 17.37 -10.78
C ASN A 233 -33.28 18.05 -10.83
N ALA A 234 -33.29 19.33 -11.17
CA ALA A 234 -34.48 20.14 -11.36
C ALA A 234 -34.47 20.78 -12.75
N VAL A 235 -35.62 20.79 -13.39
CA VAL A 235 -35.89 21.48 -14.65
C VAL A 235 -36.97 22.51 -14.40
N SER A 236 -36.65 23.76 -14.71
CA SER A 236 -37.56 24.89 -14.47
C SER A 236 -38.84 24.76 -15.30
N ALA A 237 -39.99 24.99 -14.68
CA ALA A 237 -41.26 25.14 -15.41
C ALA A 237 -41.24 26.32 -16.41
N ALA A 238 -40.39 27.33 -16.17
CA ALA A 238 -40.25 28.49 -17.04
C ALA A 238 -39.31 28.26 -18.23
N ASP A 239 -38.37 27.32 -18.12
CA ASP A 239 -37.42 26.95 -19.19
C ASP A 239 -37.05 25.47 -19.08
N THR A 240 -37.70 24.65 -19.90
CA THR A 240 -37.52 23.19 -19.91
C THR A 240 -36.17 22.74 -20.49
N SER A 241 -35.37 23.66 -21.03
CA SER A 241 -34.02 23.38 -21.54
C SER A 241 -32.94 23.47 -20.45
N LEU A 242 -33.22 24.20 -19.36
CA LEU A 242 -32.29 24.38 -18.24
C LEU A 242 -32.45 23.25 -17.23
N ARG A 243 -31.39 22.46 -17.06
CA ARG A 243 -31.22 21.46 -16.00
C ARG A 243 -30.30 22.03 -14.94
N GLN A 244 -30.69 21.85 -13.70
CA GLN A 244 -29.95 22.36 -12.56
C GLN A 244 -29.82 21.29 -11.50
N ILE A 245 -28.67 21.26 -10.85
CA ILE A 245 -28.37 20.36 -9.75
C ILE A 245 -28.77 21.06 -8.45
N ARG A 246 -29.58 20.38 -7.64
CA ARG A 246 -30.03 20.85 -6.34
C ARG A 246 -29.55 19.92 -5.25
N LEU A 247 -29.01 20.50 -4.18
CA LEU A 247 -28.71 19.79 -2.94
C LEU A 247 -29.68 20.26 -1.86
N VAL A 248 -30.54 19.37 -1.38
CA VAL A 248 -31.46 19.64 -0.28
C VAL A 248 -30.87 19.09 1.01
N ARG A 249 -30.84 19.94 2.04
CA ARG A 249 -30.40 19.58 3.38
C ARG A 249 -31.62 19.40 4.28
N LEU A 250 -31.77 18.22 4.85
CA LEU A 250 -32.84 17.88 5.79
C LEU A 250 -32.29 17.78 7.22
N LEU A 251 -33.11 18.20 8.19
CA LEU A 251 -32.91 17.93 9.60
C LEU A 251 -33.32 16.48 9.95
N PRO A 252 -32.91 15.95 11.12
CA PRO A 252 -33.29 14.60 11.55
C PRO A 252 -34.80 14.34 11.64
N ASP A 253 -35.62 15.38 11.79
CA ASP A 253 -37.08 15.31 11.82
C ASP A 253 -37.73 15.42 10.43
N GLY A 254 -36.93 15.50 9.37
CA GLY A 254 -37.36 15.63 7.99
C GLY A 254 -37.58 17.05 7.52
N ALA A 255 -37.49 18.06 8.40
CA ALA A 255 -37.67 19.45 7.99
C ALA A 255 -36.55 19.90 7.04
N VAL A 256 -36.92 20.63 5.97
CA VAL A 256 -35.96 21.21 5.03
C VAL A 256 -35.21 22.35 5.72
N LEU A 257 -33.91 22.17 5.92
CA LEU A 257 -33.02 23.21 6.45
C LEU A 257 -32.63 24.21 5.36
N ASN A 258 -32.24 23.70 4.19
CA ASN A 258 -31.87 24.54 3.05
C ASN A 258 -31.93 23.77 1.73
N THR A 259 -32.03 24.50 0.61
CA THR A 259 -31.87 23.99 -0.75
C THR A 259 -30.83 24.82 -1.48
N PHE A 260 -29.73 24.20 -1.87
CA PHE A 260 -28.63 24.83 -2.60
C PHE A 260 -28.77 24.56 -4.10
N ASN A 261 -28.65 25.60 -4.92
CA ASN A 261 -28.44 25.43 -6.35
C ASN A 261 -26.94 25.27 -6.61
N LEU A 262 -26.54 24.07 -7.02
CA LEU A 262 -25.14 23.75 -7.27
C LEU A 262 -24.70 24.06 -8.69
N THR A 263 -25.62 24.38 -9.62
CA THR A 263 -25.27 24.72 -11.00
C THR A 263 -24.79 26.18 -11.08
N PRO A 264 -23.50 26.44 -11.36
CA PRO A 264 -22.94 27.80 -11.33
C PRO A 264 -23.46 28.67 -12.48
N ALA A 265 -23.57 28.09 -13.68
CA ALA A 265 -24.10 28.70 -14.89
C ALA A 265 -24.51 27.62 -15.91
N GLY A 266 -25.35 27.96 -16.89
CA GLY A 266 -25.72 27.04 -17.97
C GLY A 266 -26.67 25.93 -17.53
N SER A 267 -26.43 24.71 -18.03
CA SER A 267 -27.29 23.53 -17.84
C SER A 267 -26.40 22.34 -17.47
N GLU A 268 -26.58 21.81 -16.27
CA GLU A 268 -25.80 20.69 -15.74
C GLU A 268 -26.74 19.58 -15.24
N LEU A 269 -26.25 18.34 -15.24
CA LEU A 269 -26.99 17.18 -14.77
C LEU A 269 -26.15 16.38 -13.78
N GLY A 270 -26.62 16.21 -12.54
CA GLY A 270 -25.98 15.36 -11.54
C GLY A 270 -26.32 13.89 -11.80
N THR A 271 -25.36 13.00 -11.57
CA THR A 271 -25.49 11.57 -11.95
C THR A 271 -25.23 10.61 -10.79
N ALA A 272 -24.42 10.99 -9.80
CA ALA A 272 -24.20 10.23 -8.58
C ALA A 272 -23.83 11.15 -7.41
N LEU A 273 -24.05 10.67 -6.18
CA LEU A 273 -23.69 11.34 -4.93
C LEU A 273 -23.12 10.29 -3.96
N THR A 274 -22.05 10.63 -3.23
CA THR A 274 -21.60 9.89 -2.05
C THR A 274 -21.13 10.85 -0.94
N GLY A 275 -21.22 10.40 0.31
CA GLY A 275 -20.56 11.06 1.43
C GLY A 275 -19.10 10.63 1.54
N LEU A 276 -18.27 11.50 2.11
CA LEU A 276 -16.85 11.25 2.36
C LEU A 276 -16.58 11.20 3.87
N THR A 277 -15.49 10.55 4.25
CA THR A 277 -15.02 10.35 5.63
C THR A 277 -14.66 11.66 6.32
N ASP A 278 -14.23 12.67 5.56
CA ASP A 278 -13.99 14.03 6.05
C ASP A 278 -15.28 14.84 6.32
N GLY A 279 -16.44 14.24 6.05
CA GLY A 279 -17.77 14.82 6.23
C GLY A 279 -18.27 15.65 5.05
N ASN A 280 -17.48 15.83 3.99
CA ASN A 280 -17.88 16.49 2.75
C ASN A 280 -18.66 15.53 1.83
N LEU A 281 -19.14 16.06 0.71
CA LEU A 281 -19.88 15.32 -0.30
C LEU A 281 -19.09 15.31 -1.62
N LEU A 282 -19.10 14.17 -2.30
CA LEU A 282 -18.65 14.04 -3.68
C LEU A 282 -19.85 13.79 -4.58
N LEU A 283 -19.93 14.52 -5.68
CA LEU A 283 -20.90 14.26 -6.74
C LEU A 283 -20.22 14.22 -8.10
N SER A 284 -20.81 13.46 -9.01
CA SER A 284 -20.47 13.47 -10.43
C SER A 284 -21.61 14.08 -11.23
N GLY A 285 -21.28 14.67 -12.37
CA GLY A 285 -22.27 15.21 -13.28
C GLY A 285 -21.76 15.45 -14.68
N LEU A 286 -22.64 15.97 -15.52
CA LEU A 286 -22.38 16.34 -16.91
C LEU A 286 -22.64 17.83 -17.12
N ASP A 287 -21.67 18.53 -17.69
CA ASP A 287 -21.87 19.88 -18.21
C ASP A 287 -22.49 19.78 -19.61
N LEU A 288 -23.79 20.06 -19.71
CA LEU A 288 -24.53 19.96 -20.97
C LEU A 288 -24.22 21.13 -21.91
N ALA A 289 -23.74 22.26 -21.38
CA ALA A 289 -23.33 23.41 -22.18
C ALA A 289 -21.97 23.17 -22.84
N ALA A 290 -21.10 22.38 -22.20
CA ALA A 290 -19.80 21.96 -22.73
C ALA A 290 -19.85 20.64 -23.53
N GLY A 291 -21.01 20.24 -24.06
CA GLY A 291 -21.10 19.02 -24.87
C GLY A 291 -21.18 17.71 -24.08
N ARG A 292 -21.70 17.76 -22.83
CA ARG A 292 -21.83 16.65 -21.87
C ARG A 292 -20.49 16.19 -21.28
N GLU A 293 -19.61 17.13 -20.96
CA GLU A 293 -18.34 16.85 -20.29
C GLU A 293 -18.59 16.32 -18.86
N LEU A 294 -17.94 15.21 -18.52
CA LEU A 294 -17.97 14.64 -17.17
C LEU A 294 -17.23 15.56 -16.20
N PHE A 295 -17.79 15.77 -15.01
CA PHE A 295 -17.10 16.42 -13.92
C PHE A 295 -17.28 15.69 -12.59
N LEU A 296 -16.30 15.85 -11.71
CA LEU A 296 -16.39 15.55 -10.29
C LEU A 296 -16.37 16.86 -9.50
N ARG A 297 -17.15 16.92 -8.43
CA ARG A 297 -17.26 18.12 -7.60
C ARG A 297 -17.33 17.73 -6.12
N LYS A 298 -16.42 18.29 -5.32
CA LYS A 298 -16.42 18.16 -3.85
C LYS A 298 -17.10 19.39 -3.24
N ILE A 299 -18.10 19.14 -2.40
CA ILE A 299 -18.97 20.15 -1.80
C ILE A 299 -18.92 20.01 -0.28
N ALA A 300 -18.84 21.14 0.42
CA ALA A 300 -18.95 21.18 1.87
C ALA A 300 -20.41 20.95 2.33
N PRO A 301 -20.62 20.56 3.60
CA PRO A 301 -21.96 20.39 4.19
C PRO A 301 -22.90 21.60 4.10
N ASP A 302 -22.35 22.80 3.94
CA ASP A 302 -23.10 24.05 3.79
C ASP A 302 -23.42 24.39 2.32
N GLY A 303 -23.17 23.46 1.40
CA GLY A 303 -23.43 23.62 -0.03
C GLY A 303 -22.37 24.43 -0.79
N SER A 304 -21.30 24.89 -0.13
CA SER A 304 -20.20 25.59 -0.79
C SER A 304 -19.32 24.64 -1.62
N LEU A 305 -18.83 25.14 -2.76
CA LEU A 305 -17.91 24.42 -3.63
C LEU A 305 -16.51 24.42 -3.00
N ILE A 306 -15.93 23.23 -2.82
CA ILE A 306 -14.52 23.08 -2.42
C ILE A 306 -13.65 23.05 -3.68
N TRP A 307 -13.90 22.09 -4.58
CA TRP A 307 -13.24 22.00 -5.87
C TRP A 307 -14.13 21.32 -6.93
N GLN A 308 -13.81 21.56 -8.20
CA GLN A 308 -14.37 20.85 -9.35
C GLN A 308 -13.26 20.45 -10.30
N GLN A 309 -13.30 19.20 -10.75
CA GLN A 309 -12.44 18.69 -11.81
C GLN A 309 -13.30 18.26 -13.00
N ASN A 310 -12.95 18.75 -14.19
CA ASN A 310 -13.58 18.34 -15.44
C ASN A 310 -12.72 17.27 -16.14
N PHE A 311 -13.39 16.34 -16.80
CA PHE A 311 -12.80 15.24 -17.56
C PHE A 311 -13.25 15.35 -19.02
N PRO A 312 -12.57 16.18 -19.84
CA PRO A 312 -12.88 16.32 -21.25
C PRO A 312 -12.46 15.05 -22.00
N MET A 313 -13.42 14.17 -22.23
CA MET A 313 -13.22 12.92 -22.96
C MET A 313 -13.11 13.25 -24.45
N THR A 314 -11.89 13.23 -25.01
CA THR A 314 -11.67 13.51 -26.44
C THR A 314 -12.26 12.37 -27.27
N ASP A 315 -13.08 12.69 -28.27
CA ASP A 315 -13.75 11.75 -29.19
C ASP A 315 -14.69 10.70 -28.55
N ARG A 316 -14.97 10.80 -27.24
CA ARG A 316 -15.82 9.86 -26.50
C ARG A 316 -16.68 10.60 -25.46
N GLY A 317 -17.81 10.03 -25.05
CA GLY A 317 -18.61 10.53 -23.93
C GLY A 317 -18.44 9.65 -22.70
N ALA A 318 -18.56 10.19 -21.49
CA ALA A 318 -18.52 9.40 -20.25
C ALA A 318 -19.57 9.87 -19.24
N VAL A 319 -20.09 8.93 -18.47
CA VAL A 319 -21.02 9.19 -17.36
C VAL A 319 -20.65 8.28 -16.20
N LEU A 320 -20.54 8.83 -14.99
CA LEU A 320 -20.41 8.06 -13.76
C LEU A 320 -21.77 7.93 -13.07
N ASN A 321 -22.17 6.71 -12.74
CA ASN A 321 -23.47 6.37 -12.14
C ASN A 321 -23.34 5.86 -10.69
N GLY A 322 -22.13 5.59 -10.22
CA GLY A 322 -21.85 5.20 -8.85
C GLY A 322 -20.49 5.74 -8.40
N LEU A 323 -20.40 6.11 -7.12
CA LEU A 323 -19.21 6.68 -6.49
C LEU A 323 -18.96 6.01 -5.14
N VAL A 324 -17.70 5.80 -4.80
CA VAL A 324 -17.22 5.39 -3.47
C VAL A 324 -15.91 6.11 -3.15
N GLU A 325 -15.63 6.28 -1.86
CA GLU A 325 -14.31 6.67 -1.37
C GLU A 325 -13.54 5.41 -0.99
N ASP A 326 -12.33 5.27 -1.50
CA ASP A 326 -11.42 4.17 -1.20
C ASP A 326 -10.81 4.36 0.21
N PRO A 327 -10.34 3.30 0.90
CA PRO A 327 -9.73 3.46 2.24
C PRO A 327 -8.50 4.38 2.28
N SER A 328 -7.84 4.63 1.15
CA SER A 328 -6.77 5.63 1.03
C SER A 328 -7.26 7.08 1.04
N GLY A 329 -8.58 7.31 0.92
CA GLY A 329 -9.20 8.62 0.69
C GLY A 329 -9.36 8.98 -0.80
N ASP A 330 -8.82 8.15 -1.71
CA ASP A 330 -9.01 8.33 -3.15
C ASP A 330 -10.48 8.17 -3.54
N LEU A 331 -10.87 8.81 -4.65
CA LEU A 331 -12.25 8.84 -5.11
C LEU A 331 -12.40 7.92 -6.31
N VAL A 332 -13.38 7.01 -6.27
CA VAL A 332 -13.59 6.01 -7.32
C VAL A 332 -15.01 6.10 -7.86
N GLY A 333 -15.14 6.17 -9.18
CA GLY A 333 -16.42 6.22 -9.86
C GLY A 333 -16.54 5.15 -10.93
N THR A 334 -17.74 4.60 -11.10
CA THR A 334 -18.06 3.69 -12.20
C THR A 334 -19.20 4.19 -13.05
N GLY A 335 -19.22 3.80 -14.32
CA GLY A 335 -20.35 4.08 -15.19
C GLY A 335 -20.16 3.53 -16.60
N VAL A 336 -20.32 4.41 -17.58
CA VAL A 336 -20.25 4.06 -19.01
C VAL A 336 -19.39 5.06 -19.76
N VAL A 337 -18.59 4.56 -20.70
CA VAL A 337 -17.92 5.34 -21.74
C VAL A 337 -18.53 4.97 -23.09
N THR A 338 -18.72 5.94 -23.98
CA THR A 338 -19.30 5.76 -25.31
C THR A 338 -18.32 6.28 -26.35
N ASP A 339 -17.83 5.39 -27.21
CA ASP A 339 -17.03 5.77 -28.36
C ASP A 339 -17.93 6.37 -29.45
N SER A 340 -17.67 7.64 -29.80
CA SER A 340 -18.50 8.36 -30.77
C SER A 340 -18.27 7.91 -32.22
N LEU A 341 -17.15 7.24 -32.51
CA LEU A 341 -16.77 6.74 -33.83
C LEU A 341 -17.22 5.29 -34.03
N ALA A 342 -17.18 4.46 -32.99
CA ALA A 342 -17.55 3.04 -33.04
C ALA A 342 -19.01 2.75 -32.63
N GLN A 343 -19.68 3.67 -31.92
CA GLN A 343 -20.97 3.44 -31.23
C GLN A 343 -20.94 2.25 -30.25
N GLU A 344 -19.75 1.87 -29.78
CA GLU A 344 -19.57 0.87 -28.73
C GLU A 344 -19.61 1.58 -27.36
N THR A 345 -20.22 0.91 -26.38
CA THR A 345 -20.24 1.39 -25.00
C THR A 345 -19.56 0.39 -24.10
N ASP A 346 -18.61 0.85 -23.33
CA ASP A 346 -17.90 0.01 -22.37
C ASP A 346 -18.17 0.50 -20.95
N GLY A 347 -17.98 -0.39 -19.98
CA GLY A 347 -17.96 -0.02 -18.58
C GLY A 347 -16.77 0.90 -18.29
N LEU A 348 -17.02 1.97 -17.53
CA LEU A 348 -15.98 2.88 -17.08
C LEU A 348 -15.71 2.66 -15.59
N LEU A 349 -14.43 2.67 -15.21
CA LEU A 349 -13.97 2.81 -13.83
C LEU A 349 -12.88 3.89 -13.79
N LEU A 350 -13.10 4.93 -13.00
CA LEU A 350 -12.21 6.08 -12.86
C LEU A 350 -11.78 6.19 -11.40
N LYS A 351 -10.48 6.31 -11.14
CA LYS A 351 -9.93 6.64 -9.82
C LYS A 351 -9.18 7.97 -9.86
N THR A 352 -9.38 8.77 -8.82
CA THR A 352 -8.74 10.08 -8.65
C THR A 352 -8.17 10.22 -7.25
N THR A 353 -7.23 11.15 -7.07
CA THR A 353 -6.80 11.61 -5.74
C THR A 353 -7.97 12.23 -4.97
N PRO A 354 -7.85 12.46 -3.65
CA PRO A 354 -8.88 13.15 -2.86
C PRO A 354 -9.21 14.58 -3.36
N ASP A 355 -8.28 15.18 -4.11
CA ASP A 355 -8.40 16.50 -4.73
C ASP A 355 -8.93 16.45 -6.18
N GLY A 356 -9.30 15.26 -6.67
CA GLY A 356 -9.93 15.06 -7.97
C GLY A 356 -8.95 14.87 -9.14
N GLN A 357 -7.64 14.82 -8.91
CA GLN A 357 -6.69 14.58 -10.00
C GLN A 357 -6.77 13.12 -10.47
N SER A 358 -6.86 12.89 -11.78
CA SER A 358 -6.94 11.53 -12.33
C SER A 358 -5.70 10.71 -11.94
N LEU A 359 -5.92 9.57 -11.29
CA LEU A 359 -4.90 8.57 -11.05
C LEU A 359 -4.89 7.57 -12.22
N TRP A 360 -6.07 7.05 -12.56
CA TRP A 360 -6.22 6.16 -13.71
C TRP A 360 -7.67 6.04 -14.18
N GLU A 361 -7.82 5.65 -15.45
CA GLU A 361 -9.07 5.26 -16.10
C GLU A 361 -8.95 3.80 -16.57
N ARG A 362 -10.03 3.02 -16.41
CA ARG A 362 -10.17 1.67 -16.96
C ARG A 362 -11.46 1.55 -17.75
N THR A 363 -11.32 0.95 -18.92
CA THR A 363 -12.43 0.53 -19.75
C THR A 363 -12.60 -0.96 -19.56
N ILE A 364 -13.78 -1.39 -19.10
CA ILE A 364 -14.11 -2.77 -18.83
C ILE A 364 -15.20 -3.19 -19.81
N GLY A 365 -14.84 -4.03 -20.76
CA GLY A 365 -15.79 -4.54 -21.73
C GLY A 365 -15.31 -5.74 -22.53
N GLN A 366 -16.25 -6.44 -23.16
CA GLN A 366 -15.97 -7.54 -24.10
C GLN A 366 -16.29 -7.07 -25.52
N GLN A 367 -15.41 -7.35 -26.49
CA GLN A 367 -15.65 -6.93 -27.89
C GLN A 367 -17.08 -7.28 -28.36
N GLN A 368 -17.76 -6.29 -28.95
CA GLN A 368 -19.15 -6.39 -29.45
C GLN A 368 -20.24 -6.56 -28.40
N ARG A 369 -19.98 -6.27 -27.12
CA ARG A 369 -20.99 -6.29 -26.06
C ARG A 369 -21.02 -4.93 -25.37
N PRO A 370 -22.10 -4.14 -25.53
CA PRO A 370 -22.28 -2.93 -24.76
C PRO A 370 -22.35 -3.22 -23.25
N GLU A 371 -21.44 -2.67 -22.45
CA GLU A 371 -21.46 -2.72 -20.99
C GLU A 371 -21.80 -1.35 -20.38
N ALA A 372 -22.56 -1.36 -19.28
CA ALA A 372 -22.85 -0.16 -18.50
C ALA A 372 -22.98 -0.50 -17.03
N PHE A 373 -22.14 0.11 -16.19
CA PHE A 373 -22.21 -0.05 -14.75
C PHE A 373 -23.04 1.07 -14.10
N SER A 374 -23.73 0.71 -13.03
CA SER A 374 -24.64 1.60 -12.30
C SER A 374 -24.42 1.61 -10.79
N ARG A 375 -23.61 0.66 -10.29
CA ARG A 375 -23.32 0.46 -8.87
C ARG A 375 -21.87 0.08 -8.71
N ILE A 376 -21.25 0.58 -7.65
CA ILE A 376 -19.92 0.22 -7.20
C ILE A 376 -19.95 0.05 -5.68
N VAL A 377 -19.26 -0.97 -5.18
CA VAL A 377 -18.98 -1.15 -3.76
C VAL A 377 -17.52 -1.55 -3.58
N LEU A 378 -16.92 -1.18 -2.44
CA LEU A 378 -15.60 -1.68 -2.06
C LEU A 378 -15.67 -3.18 -1.77
N PHE A 379 -14.65 -3.91 -2.19
CA PHE A 379 -14.51 -5.32 -1.83
C PHE A 379 -13.65 -5.48 -0.56
N PRO A 380 -14.09 -6.31 0.41
CA PRO A 380 -13.27 -6.62 1.58
C PRO A 380 -11.93 -7.25 1.21
N GLY A 381 -10.82 -6.64 1.65
CA GLY A 381 -9.46 -7.06 1.28
C GLY A 381 -8.91 -6.43 0.00
N GLY A 382 -9.59 -5.42 -0.55
CA GLY A 382 -9.11 -4.57 -1.65
C GLY A 382 -9.89 -4.73 -2.95
N GLY A 383 -9.97 -3.65 -3.73
CA GLY A 383 -10.60 -3.61 -5.05
C GLY A 383 -12.07 -3.23 -5.04
N TYR A 384 -12.72 -3.38 -6.20
CA TYR A 384 -14.08 -2.87 -6.43
C TYR A 384 -14.96 -3.94 -7.05
N VAL A 385 -16.24 -3.94 -6.68
CA VAL A 385 -17.27 -4.71 -7.39
C VAL A 385 -18.25 -3.78 -8.06
N LEU A 386 -18.42 -3.99 -9.36
CA LEU A 386 -19.22 -3.20 -10.27
C LEU A 386 -20.46 -4.00 -10.65
N GLY A 387 -21.63 -3.35 -10.63
CA GLY A 387 -22.90 -3.95 -10.98
C GLY A 387 -23.64 -3.14 -12.04
N GLY A 388 -24.13 -3.82 -13.07
CA GLY A 388 -24.93 -3.19 -14.12
C GLY A 388 -25.45 -4.17 -15.15
N THR A 389 -25.22 -3.86 -16.42
CA THR A 389 -25.70 -4.64 -17.56
C THR A 389 -24.64 -4.87 -18.60
N ASN A 390 -24.76 -6.00 -19.31
CA ASN A 390 -24.16 -6.18 -20.61
C ASN A 390 -25.22 -6.54 -21.66
N ARG A 391 -24.93 -6.26 -22.93
CA ARG A 391 -25.90 -6.41 -24.01
C ARG A 391 -25.34 -7.20 -25.21
N PRO A 392 -25.14 -8.52 -25.09
CA PRO A 392 -24.63 -9.33 -26.21
C PRO A 392 -25.63 -9.50 -27.38
N SER A 393 -26.88 -9.04 -27.25
CA SER A 393 -27.93 -9.20 -28.27
C SER A 393 -29.01 -8.11 -28.12
N THR A 394 -30.25 -8.34 -28.57
CA THR A 394 -31.34 -7.37 -28.39
C THR A 394 -31.76 -7.16 -26.94
N LEU A 395 -31.44 -8.12 -26.04
CA LEU A 395 -31.78 -8.10 -24.61
C LEU A 395 -30.59 -7.73 -23.72
N ASN A 396 -30.87 -7.00 -22.62
CA ASN A 396 -29.90 -6.76 -21.55
C ASN A 396 -29.80 -7.96 -20.62
N HIS A 397 -28.59 -8.28 -20.17
CA HIS A 397 -28.34 -9.22 -19.09
C HIS A 397 -27.64 -8.52 -17.93
N ALA A 398 -27.89 -9.02 -16.73
CA ALA A 398 -27.22 -8.52 -15.55
C ALA A 398 -25.74 -8.88 -15.62
N TYR A 399 -24.88 -7.89 -15.39
CA TYR A 399 -23.43 -8.04 -15.45
C TYR A 399 -22.81 -7.54 -14.14
N MET A 400 -21.91 -8.33 -13.58
CA MET A 400 -21.12 -7.95 -12.42
C MET A 400 -19.65 -8.19 -12.69
N VAL A 401 -18.79 -7.31 -12.20
CA VAL A 401 -17.35 -7.41 -12.34
C VAL A 401 -16.67 -7.14 -11.01
N ARG A 402 -15.69 -7.98 -10.64
CA ARG A 402 -14.73 -7.70 -9.57
C ARG A 402 -13.39 -7.29 -10.18
N THR A 403 -12.80 -6.25 -9.63
CA THR A 403 -11.44 -5.80 -9.94
C THR A 403 -10.57 -5.83 -8.69
N ASP A 404 -9.26 -5.75 -8.88
CA ASP A 404 -8.33 -5.34 -7.82
C ASP A 404 -8.40 -3.81 -7.55
N VAL A 405 -7.52 -3.32 -6.66
CA VAL A 405 -7.41 -1.90 -6.27
C VAL A 405 -6.99 -0.98 -7.42
N ASN A 406 -6.38 -1.53 -8.47
CA ASN A 406 -5.89 -0.83 -9.67
C ASN A 406 -6.90 -0.92 -10.83
N GLY A 407 -8.08 -1.48 -10.57
CA GLY A 407 -9.17 -1.60 -11.54
C GLY A 407 -8.94 -2.69 -12.59
N ILE A 408 -8.04 -3.65 -12.34
CA ILE A 408 -7.74 -4.76 -13.26
C ILE A 408 -8.65 -5.95 -12.95
N VAL A 409 -9.20 -6.57 -13.99
CA VAL A 409 -10.03 -7.78 -13.89
C VAL A 409 -9.12 -9.00 -14.06
N LYS A 410 -8.63 -9.57 -12.96
CA LYS A 410 -7.79 -10.78 -12.98
C LYS A 410 -8.59 -12.06 -13.22
N ALA A 411 -9.16 -12.20 -14.41
CA ALA A 411 -10.07 -13.29 -14.77
C ALA A 411 -9.39 -14.60 -15.19
N GLY A 412 -8.06 -14.67 -15.24
CA GLY A 412 -7.31 -15.88 -15.54
C GLY A 412 -6.24 -16.17 -14.49
N ALA A 413 -5.67 -17.37 -14.53
CA ALA A 413 -4.63 -17.78 -13.61
C ALA A 413 -3.46 -18.49 -14.31
N ILE A 414 -2.27 -18.32 -13.77
CA ILE A 414 -1.09 -19.12 -14.09
C ILE A 414 -0.72 -19.87 -12.82
N GLU A 415 -0.69 -21.19 -12.88
CA GLU A 415 -0.41 -22.07 -11.76
C GLU A 415 0.70 -23.04 -12.12
N GLY A 416 1.40 -23.55 -11.13
CA GLY A 416 2.36 -24.63 -11.33
C GLY A 416 3.19 -24.89 -10.10
N ASN A 417 4.23 -25.69 -10.27
CA ASN A 417 5.15 -26.07 -9.21
C ASN A 417 6.59 -25.65 -9.51
N VAL A 418 7.31 -25.17 -8.49
CA VAL A 418 8.75 -24.89 -8.53
C VAL A 418 9.46 -25.93 -7.67
N PHE A 419 10.39 -26.67 -8.27
CA PHE A 419 11.05 -27.79 -7.61
C PHE A 419 12.49 -27.96 -8.08
N GLN A 420 13.32 -28.52 -7.20
CA GLN A 420 14.64 -29.02 -7.55
C GLN A 420 14.51 -30.36 -8.27
N ASP A 421 14.90 -30.36 -9.54
CA ASP A 421 14.95 -31.49 -10.47
C ASP A 421 16.21 -32.33 -10.19
N LEU A 422 16.02 -33.47 -9.52
CA LEU A 422 17.12 -34.33 -9.07
C LEU A 422 17.52 -35.39 -10.10
N ASP A 423 16.63 -35.77 -11.00
CA ASP A 423 16.93 -36.74 -12.07
C ASP A 423 17.27 -36.08 -13.42
N VAL A 424 17.20 -34.74 -13.47
CA VAL A 424 17.68 -33.89 -14.58
C VAL A 424 16.86 -34.12 -15.84
N ASP A 425 15.57 -34.41 -15.70
CA ASP A 425 14.64 -34.69 -16.82
C ASP A 425 13.71 -33.52 -17.17
N CYS A 426 13.79 -32.41 -16.41
CA CYS A 426 12.98 -31.21 -16.55
C CYS A 426 11.47 -31.43 -16.40
N SER A 427 11.06 -32.46 -15.66
CA SER A 427 9.67 -32.75 -15.33
C SER A 427 9.52 -33.11 -13.86
N LEU A 428 8.34 -32.83 -13.30
CA LEU A 428 8.10 -33.12 -11.89
C LEU A 428 7.99 -34.63 -11.66
N SER A 429 8.94 -35.18 -10.92
CA SER A 429 9.09 -36.62 -10.66
C SER A 429 9.03 -36.95 -9.16
N ALA A 430 8.71 -38.21 -8.86
CA ALA A 430 8.66 -38.70 -7.49
C ALA A 430 10.08 -38.77 -6.90
N GLY A 431 10.45 -37.78 -6.08
CA GLY A 431 11.78 -37.65 -5.49
C GLY A 431 12.30 -36.21 -5.52
N ASP A 432 11.76 -35.38 -6.41
CA ASP A 432 12.10 -33.95 -6.48
C ASP A 432 11.69 -33.20 -5.21
N ILE A 433 12.43 -32.14 -4.93
CA ILE A 433 12.28 -31.36 -3.70
C ILE A 433 11.51 -30.08 -4.04
N PRO A 434 10.33 -29.83 -3.43
CA PRO A 434 9.61 -28.59 -3.63
C PRO A 434 10.39 -27.39 -3.07
N LEU A 435 10.29 -26.24 -3.74
CA LEU A 435 10.99 -25.02 -3.36
C LEU A 435 9.98 -23.94 -2.90
N GLU A 436 10.00 -23.60 -1.62
CA GLU A 436 9.11 -22.63 -0.96
C GLU A 436 9.67 -21.20 -0.97
N ASN A 437 8.80 -20.19 -1.00
CA ASN A 437 9.11 -18.75 -0.99
C ASN A 437 9.88 -18.25 -2.25
N TRP A 438 9.66 -18.88 -3.40
CA TRP A 438 10.23 -18.44 -4.68
C TRP A 438 9.24 -17.55 -5.43
N ILE A 439 9.71 -16.41 -5.94
CA ILE A 439 8.86 -15.45 -6.65
C ILE A 439 8.77 -15.83 -8.13
N VAL A 440 7.55 -15.92 -8.63
CA VAL A 440 7.21 -16.05 -10.05
C VAL A 440 6.58 -14.75 -10.53
N HIS A 441 7.02 -14.27 -11.69
CA HIS A 441 6.60 -13.00 -12.27
C HIS A 441 6.04 -13.24 -13.68
N ALA A 442 4.78 -12.88 -13.90
CA ALA A 442 4.13 -12.89 -15.21
C ALA A 442 3.95 -11.45 -15.69
N TYR A 443 4.56 -11.08 -16.82
CA TYR A 443 4.48 -9.73 -17.35
C TYR A 443 4.19 -9.67 -18.84
N GLN A 444 3.43 -8.65 -19.23
CA GLN A 444 3.17 -8.26 -20.61
C GLN A 444 3.63 -6.82 -20.84
N ASP A 445 3.28 -5.91 -19.93
CA ASP A 445 3.68 -4.52 -19.90
C ASP A 445 3.71 -3.99 -18.45
N SER A 446 3.89 -2.69 -18.24
CA SER A 446 3.97 -2.11 -16.90
C SER A 446 2.65 -2.14 -16.11
N LEU A 447 1.50 -2.27 -16.78
CA LEU A 447 0.18 -2.40 -16.17
C LEU A 447 -0.25 -3.88 -16.02
N HIS A 448 0.31 -4.78 -16.81
CA HIS A 448 0.02 -6.20 -16.77
C HIS A 448 1.27 -6.94 -16.29
N SER A 449 1.65 -6.67 -15.04
CA SER A 449 2.81 -7.24 -14.36
C SER A 449 2.33 -7.82 -13.04
N PHE A 450 2.26 -9.14 -12.96
CA PHE A 450 1.66 -9.89 -11.87
C PHE A 450 2.70 -10.78 -11.19
N PHE A 451 2.70 -10.82 -9.87
CA PHE A 451 3.58 -11.66 -9.08
C PHE A 451 2.79 -12.74 -8.34
N GLY A 452 3.48 -13.81 -7.98
CA GLY A 452 3.05 -14.85 -7.06
C GLY A 452 4.27 -15.52 -6.45
N ASP A 453 4.08 -16.21 -5.35
CA ASP A 453 5.13 -16.95 -4.65
C ASP A 453 4.73 -18.39 -4.40
N THR A 454 5.71 -19.23 -4.05
CA THR A 454 5.52 -20.66 -3.85
C THR A 454 5.25 -21.00 -2.38
N ASP A 455 4.27 -21.88 -2.16
CA ASP A 455 3.98 -22.45 -0.84
C ASP A 455 5.03 -23.52 -0.40
N SER A 456 4.87 -24.06 0.81
CA SER A 456 5.71 -25.17 1.34
C SER A 456 5.76 -26.45 0.49
N LEU A 457 4.87 -26.58 -0.49
CA LEU A 457 4.81 -27.68 -1.45
C LEU A 457 5.33 -27.27 -2.84
N GLY A 458 5.88 -26.06 -2.97
CA GLY A 458 6.42 -25.50 -4.21
C GLY A 458 5.34 -24.99 -5.17
N ASN A 459 4.06 -25.02 -4.80
CA ASN A 459 2.99 -24.57 -5.69
C ASN A 459 2.89 -23.06 -5.67
N TYR A 460 2.76 -22.46 -6.85
CA TYR A 460 2.48 -21.04 -6.99
C TYR A 460 1.20 -20.82 -7.78
N ARG A 461 0.62 -19.63 -7.59
CA ARG A 461 -0.55 -19.20 -8.35
C ARG A 461 -0.52 -17.69 -8.55
N ILE A 462 -0.54 -17.27 -9.81
CA ILE A 462 -0.60 -15.86 -10.22
C ILE A 462 -1.99 -15.60 -10.81
N GLU A 463 -2.73 -14.69 -10.20
CA GLU A 463 -3.98 -14.18 -10.75
C GLU A 463 -3.68 -13.03 -11.72
N CYS A 464 -4.10 -13.14 -12.97
CA CYS A 464 -3.80 -12.17 -14.02
C CYS A 464 -5.01 -11.88 -14.91
N ASP A 465 -4.96 -10.79 -15.66
CA ASP A 465 -5.94 -10.52 -16.72
C ASP A 465 -5.69 -11.48 -17.90
N THR A 466 -6.64 -11.56 -18.83
CA THR A 466 -6.47 -12.24 -20.11
C THR A 466 -5.39 -11.56 -20.96
N GLY A 467 -4.58 -12.34 -21.66
CA GLY A 467 -3.51 -11.78 -22.47
C GLY A 467 -2.34 -12.73 -22.70
N ASP A 468 -1.36 -12.24 -23.45
CA ASP A 468 -0.11 -12.94 -23.70
C ASP A 468 0.95 -12.41 -22.72
N TYR A 469 1.48 -13.29 -21.88
CA TYR A 469 2.47 -12.99 -20.84
C TYR A 469 3.78 -13.70 -21.11
N VAL A 470 4.86 -13.14 -20.58
CA VAL A 470 6.11 -13.86 -20.33
C VAL A 470 6.19 -14.16 -18.84
N VAL A 471 6.34 -15.43 -18.49
CA VAL A 471 6.45 -15.89 -17.10
C VAL A 471 7.90 -16.22 -16.79
N THR A 472 8.43 -15.57 -15.76
CA THR A 472 9.80 -15.74 -15.29
C THR A 472 9.82 -16.15 -13.83
N LEU A 473 10.63 -17.14 -13.50
CA LEU A 473 11.03 -17.44 -12.13
C LEU A 473 12.18 -16.53 -11.72
N ILE A 474 12.04 -15.86 -10.58
CA ILE A 474 13.11 -15.06 -9.97
C ILE A 474 13.98 -15.98 -9.12
N LEU A 475 15.22 -16.17 -9.56
CA LEU A 475 16.17 -17.03 -8.85
C LEU A 475 16.77 -16.26 -7.67
N PRO A 476 16.75 -16.81 -6.42
CA PRO A 476 17.30 -16.14 -5.25
C PRO A 476 18.82 -15.98 -5.33
N THR A 477 19.48 -16.92 -6.03
CA THR A 477 20.91 -16.91 -6.29
C THR A 477 21.19 -17.39 -7.71
N ASN A 478 22.38 -17.09 -8.22
CA ASN A 478 22.86 -17.64 -9.49
C ASN A 478 23.39 -19.09 -9.35
N TYR A 479 23.19 -19.75 -8.21
CA TYR A 479 23.59 -21.14 -7.99
C TYR A 479 22.60 -22.13 -8.65
N TRP A 480 21.41 -21.64 -8.96
CA TRP A 480 20.32 -22.39 -9.58
C TRP A 480 20.24 -22.13 -11.09
N GLY A 481 19.85 -23.16 -11.83
CA GLY A 481 19.58 -23.08 -13.27
C GLY A 481 18.21 -23.67 -13.58
N ALA A 482 17.31 -22.86 -14.14
CA ALA A 482 16.01 -23.34 -14.58
C ALA A 482 16.12 -24.01 -15.95
N CYS A 483 15.46 -25.16 -16.13
CA CYS A 483 15.35 -25.85 -17.43
C CYS A 483 14.75 -24.95 -18.50
N ALA A 484 13.76 -24.15 -18.13
CA ALA A 484 13.18 -23.09 -18.93
C ALA A 484 12.91 -21.88 -18.03
N ASN A 485 13.21 -20.68 -18.52
CA ASN A 485 12.84 -19.43 -17.87
C ASN A 485 12.41 -18.42 -18.94
N ALA A 486 11.63 -17.41 -18.58
CA ALA A 486 10.99 -16.46 -19.50
C ALA A 486 10.10 -17.18 -20.54
N VAL A 487 9.15 -17.97 -20.05
CA VAL A 487 8.27 -18.81 -20.87
C VAL A 487 7.05 -17.99 -21.31
N PRO A 488 6.79 -17.84 -22.63
CA PRO A 488 5.59 -17.17 -23.11
C PRO A 488 4.35 -18.05 -22.89
N VAL A 489 3.29 -17.45 -22.35
CA VAL A 489 2.00 -18.10 -22.12
C VAL A 489 0.86 -17.20 -22.63
N SER A 490 -0.26 -17.79 -23.01
CA SER A 490 -1.47 -17.06 -23.40
C SER A 490 -2.59 -17.47 -22.45
N VAL A 491 -3.14 -16.52 -21.72
CA VAL A 491 -4.18 -16.75 -20.70
C VAL A 491 -5.52 -16.29 -21.24
N GLY A 492 -6.45 -17.22 -21.39
CA GLY A 492 -7.84 -16.93 -21.76
C GLY A 492 -8.71 -16.47 -20.58
N TYR A 493 -9.95 -16.09 -20.87
CA TYR A 493 -10.94 -15.70 -19.86
C TYR A 493 -11.42 -16.91 -19.03
N LEU A 494 -11.28 -16.85 -17.71
CA LEU A 494 -11.49 -17.97 -16.77
C LEU A 494 -10.66 -19.21 -17.13
N ASP A 495 -9.51 -18.98 -17.76
CA ASP A 495 -8.54 -20.00 -18.12
C ASP A 495 -7.49 -20.15 -17.02
N THR A 496 -6.91 -21.34 -16.92
CA THR A 496 -5.82 -21.64 -16.00
C THR A 496 -4.70 -22.30 -16.79
N VAL A 497 -3.58 -21.60 -16.93
CA VAL A 497 -2.39 -22.12 -17.59
C VAL A 497 -1.51 -22.80 -16.55
N GLN A 498 -1.16 -24.06 -16.81
CA GLN A 498 -0.20 -24.81 -15.98
C GLN A 498 1.22 -24.61 -16.52
N LEU A 499 2.14 -24.18 -15.68
CA LEU A 499 3.55 -23.97 -16.01
C LEU A 499 4.42 -24.33 -14.81
N ASP A 500 5.21 -25.39 -14.94
CA ASP A 500 6.15 -25.79 -13.90
C ASP A 500 7.55 -25.24 -14.17
N PHE A 501 8.32 -24.98 -13.12
CA PHE A 501 9.74 -24.65 -13.20
C PHE A 501 10.58 -25.72 -12.51
N ALA A 502 11.33 -26.47 -13.32
CA ALA A 502 12.33 -27.43 -12.88
C ALA A 502 13.70 -26.77 -12.72
N LEU A 503 14.33 -26.91 -11.54
CA LEU A 503 15.59 -26.26 -11.17
C LEU A 503 16.71 -27.27 -10.95
N GLN A 504 17.86 -27.01 -11.55
CA GLN A 504 19.08 -27.81 -11.39
C GLN A 504 20.14 -27.01 -10.63
N SER A 505 20.97 -27.69 -9.82
CA SER A 505 22.14 -27.09 -9.18
C SER A 505 23.21 -26.81 -10.25
N LEU A 506 23.57 -25.54 -10.44
CA LEU A 506 24.72 -25.13 -11.25
C LEU A 506 25.99 -25.05 -10.41
N ILE A 507 25.85 -24.69 -9.13
CA ILE A 507 26.94 -24.55 -8.17
C ILE A 507 26.49 -25.21 -6.87
N ASP A 508 27.19 -26.26 -6.43
CA ASP A 508 26.91 -26.97 -5.18
C ASP A 508 27.44 -26.18 -3.98
N CYS A 509 26.57 -25.41 -3.32
CA CYS A 509 26.95 -24.52 -2.22
C CYS A 509 25.77 -24.16 -1.32
N PRO A 510 25.94 -24.15 0.02
CA PRO A 510 24.95 -23.55 0.90
C PRO A 510 24.94 -22.02 0.72
N HIS A 511 23.78 -21.39 0.91
CA HIS A 511 23.66 -19.95 0.88
C HIS A 511 22.70 -19.51 1.98
N LEU A 512 23.27 -19.15 3.12
CA LEU A 512 22.49 -18.83 4.30
C LEU A 512 22.06 -17.35 4.30
N THR A 513 20.79 -17.13 4.58
CA THR A 513 20.23 -15.80 4.84
C THR A 513 19.83 -15.68 6.30
N VAL A 514 19.97 -14.50 6.90
CA VAL A 514 19.49 -14.20 8.25
C VAL A 514 18.85 -12.81 8.29
N ASP A 515 17.81 -12.68 9.10
CA ASP A 515 17.17 -11.41 9.42
C ASP A 515 16.76 -11.45 10.90
N HIS A 516 16.87 -10.32 11.61
CA HIS A 516 16.40 -10.24 12.98
C HIS A 516 15.76 -8.91 13.33
N THR A 517 14.82 -8.98 14.25
CA THR A 517 14.06 -7.83 14.74
C THR A 517 13.81 -7.93 16.24
N ILE A 518 13.38 -6.83 16.87
CA ILE A 518 13.04 -6.80 18.31
C ILE A 518 11.64 -6.29 18.57
N SER A 519 11.05 -6.63 19.72
CA SER A 519 9.74 -6.09 20.11
C SER A 519 9.79 -4.59 20.38
N GLN A 520 10.55 -4.18 21.39
CA GLN A 520 10.78 -2.79 21.75
C GLN A 520 12.06 -2.67 22.59
N ALA A 521 12.77 -1.54 22.50
CA ALA A 521 13.82 -1.22 23.44
C ALA A 521 13.35 -0.13 24.42
N ARG A 522 12.97 -0.53 25.65
CA ARG A 522 12.55 0.37 26.71
C ARG A 522 13.40 0.18 27.97
N PRO A 523 13.91 1.24 28.62
CA PRO A 523 14.72 1.09 29.83
C PRO A 523 14.01 0.31 30.93
N CYS A 524 14.74 -0.57 31.62
CA CYS A 524 14.23 -1.48 32.66
C CYS A 524 13.17 -2.50 32.19
N ASP A 525 13.00 -2.71 30.90
CA ASP A 525 12.00 -3.64 30.36
C ASP A 525 12.66 -4.83 29.65
N THR A 526 11.88 -5.89 29.45
CA THR A 526 12.33 -7.06 28.67
C THR A 526 12.00 -6.84 27.19
N THR A 527 13.00 -6.98 26.33
CA THR A 527 12.84 -7.02 24.88
C THR A 527 12.93 -8.46 24.39
N VAL A 528 12.20 -8.76 23.32
CA VAL A 528 12.23 -10.08 22.67
C VAL A 528 12.78 -9.91 21.26
N PHE A 529 13.89 -10.58 20.99
CA PHE A 529 14.49 -10.71 19.68
C PHE A 529 13.84 -11.86 18.92
N HIS A 530 13.53 -11.64 17.65
CA HIS A 530 13.02 -12.65 16.73
C HIS A 530 14.03 -12.77 15.59
N VAL A 531 14.49 -13.98 15.34
CA VAL A 531 15.49 -14.29 14.32
C VAL A 531 14.86 -15.23 13.30
N ALA A 532 14.99 -14.91 12.02
CA ALA A 532 14.60 -15.74 10.89
C ALA A 532 15.83 -16.07 10.06
N TYR A 533 15.94 -17.29 9.56
CA TYR A 533 17.04 -17.71 8.70
C TYR A 533 16.60 -18.77 7.69
N CYS A 534 17.27 -18.81 6.55
CA CYS A 534 17.00 -19.78 5.49
C CYS A 534 18.29 -20.27 4.82
N ASN A 535 18.25 -21.46 4.23
CA ASN A 535 19.25 -21.89 3.25
C ASN A 535 18.67 -21.81 1.83
N GLN A 536 19.05 -20.78 1.08
CA GLN A 536 18.68 -20.57 -0.33
C GLN A 536 19.70 -21.18 -1.32
N GLY A 537 20.69 -21.90 -0.80
CA GLY A 537 21.70 -22.60 -1.58
C GLY A 537 21.19 -23.93 -2.12
N THR A 538 22.08 -24.65 -2.79
CA THR A 538 21.79 -25.91 -3.50
C THR A 538 22.20 -27.16 -2.72
N THR A 539 22.96 -26.99 -1.63
CA THR A 539 23.43 -28.09 -0.76
C THR A 539 23.13 -27.81 0.71
N VAL A 540 23.20 -28.86 1.53
CA VAL A 540 23.00 -28.78 2.98
C VAL A 540 24.10 -27.93 3.60
N ALA A 541 23.74 -26.96 4.45
CA ALA A 541 24.69 -26.31 5.34
C ALA A 541 24.89 -27.19 6.58
N GLU A 542 25.99 -27.93 6.63
CA GLU A 542 26.32 -28.82 7.74
C GLU A 542 26.75 -28.02 8.98
N GLU A 543 26.28 -28.44 10.17
CA GLU A 543 26.62 -27.82 11.47
C GLU A 543 26.46 -26.29 11.50
N ALA A 544 25.43 -25.75 10.85
CA ALA A 544 25.17 -24.32 10.82
C ALA A 544 24.99 -23.74 12.23
N TYR A 545 25.45 -22.52 12.42
CA TYR A 545 25.35 -21.80 13.68
C TYR A 545 25.18 -20.30 13.44
N LEU A 546 24.64 -19.60 14.43
CA LEU A 546 24.42 -18.16 14.38
C LEU A 546 25.11 -17.49 15.56
N GLU A 547 25.79 -16.39 15.28
CA GLU A 547 26.38 -15.50 16.28
C GLU A 547 25.54 -14.22 16.40
N MET A 548 25.08 -13.94 17.62
CA MET A 548 24.34 -12.73 17.95
C MET A 548 25.23 -11.82 18.79
N THR A 549 25.55 -10.63 18.29
CA THR A 549 26.27 -9.59 19.03
C THR A 549 25.28 -8.55 19.52
N LEU A 550 25.19 -8.37 20.84
CA LEU A 550 24.31 -7.37 21.45
C LEU A 550 25.08 -6.12 21.89
N ASP A 551 24.46 -4.94 21.78
CA ASP A 551 24.94 -3.76 22.49
C ASP A 551 24.94 -4.02 24.02
N GLY A 552 25.88 -3.42 24.75
CA GLY A 552 26.02 -3.58 26.20
C GLY A 552 24.84 -3.08 27.03
N VAL A 553 23.91 -2.34 26.43
CA VAL A 553 22.59 -2.04 27.00
C VAL A 553 21.70 -3.29 27.17
N PHE A 554 21.88 -4.34 26.37
CA PHE A 554 21.08 -5.55 26.44
C PHE A 554 21.79 -6.64 27.26
N ALA A 555 21.06 -7.22 28.21
CA ALA A 555 21.51 -8.37 28.99
C ALA A 555 20.66 -9.60 28.65
N PHE A 556 21.28 -10.61 28.03
CA PHE A 556 20.61 -11.87 27.68
C PHE A 556 19.92 -12.54 28.88
N LEU A 557 18.72 -13.08 28.66
CA LEU A 557 17.92 -13.76 29.68
C LEU A 557 17.70 -15.25 29.35
N ASP A 558 16.96 -15.52 28.28
CA ASP A 558 16.56 -16.86 27.86
C ASP A 558 16.35 -16.94 26.34
N SER A 559 16.24 -18.16 25.81
CA SER A 559 16.05 -18.41 24.39
C SER A 559 15.31 -19.72 24.14
N ASP A 560 14.62 -19.81 23.00
CA ASP A 560 13.97 -21.04 22.55
C ASP A 560 15.01 -22.13 22.21
N ILE A 561 16.14 -21.74 21.61
CA ILE A 561 17.29 -22.61 21.32
C ILE A 561 18.38 -22.35 22.37
N PRO A 562 18.82 -23.35 23.15
CA PRO A 562 19.90 -23.17 24.11
C PRO A 562 21.22 -22.75 23.42
N PRO A 563 21.86 -21.65 23.84
CA PRO A 563 23.12 -21.22 23.23
C PRO A 563 24.24 -22.21 23.56
N SER A 564 25.14 -22.43 22.60
CA SER A 564 26.34 -23.26 22.78
C SER A 564 27.45 -22.51 23.53
N ALA A 565 27.48 -21.18 23.41
CA ALA A 565 28.40 -20.30 24.12
C ALA A 565 27.77 -18.91 24.37
N ILE A 566 28.17 -18.29 25.49
CA ILE A 566 27.87 -16.88 25.80
C ILE A 566 29.18 -16.24 26.28
N ASN A 567 29.75 -15.35 25.46
CA ASN A 567 31.04 -14.69 25.70
C ASN A 567 30.83 -13.17 25.78
N GLY A 568 30.43 -12.68 26.95
CA GLY A 568 30.04 -11.28 27.11
C GLY A 568 28.74 -11.01 26.36
N ASN A 569 28.79 -10.13 25.35
CA ASN A 569 27.63 -9.78 24.53
C ASN A 569 27.51 -10.62 23.24
N LEU A 570 28.46 -11.52 22.99
CA LEU A 570 28.40 -12.45 21.87
C LEU A 570 27.76 -13.76 22.32
N ILE A 571 26.67 -14.16 21.66
CA ILE A 571 25.91 -15.37 21.94
C ILE A 571 25.93 -16.25 20.71
N THR A 572 26.32 -17.51 20.87
CA THR A 572 26.38 -18.48 19.76
C THR A 572 25.25 -19.50 19.89
N PHE A 573 24.43 -19.63 18.85
CA PHE A 573 23.33 -20.58 18.75
C PHE A 573 23.63 -21.69 17.75
N PRO A 574 23.63 -22.97 18.15
CA PRO A 574 23.74 -24.08 17.21
C PRO A 574 22.40 -24.28 16.49
N LEU A 575 22.41 -24.23 15.15
CA LEU A 575 21.23 -24.46 14.30
C LEU A 575 21.18 -25.90 13.77
N GLY A 576 22.35 -26.53 13.60
CA GLY A 576 22.46 -27.88 13.05
C GLY A 576 22.46 -27.90 11.52
N ASP A 577 22.13 -29.04 10.92
CA ASP A 577 22.14 -29.17 9.47
C ASP A 577 20.91 -28.49 8.84
N LEU A 578 21.14 -27.58 7.88
CA LEU A 578 20.07 -26.86 7.17
C LEU A 578 20.02 -27.30 5.70
N PRO A 579 19.03 -28.11 5.29
CA PRO A 579 18.86 -28.51 3.90
C PRO A 579 18.51 -27.33 2.96
N PRO A 580 18.73 -27.47 1.64
CA PRO A 580 18.26 -26.51 0.64
C PRO A 580 16.77 -26.20 0.79
N GLY A 581 16.40 -24.92 0.69
CA GLY A 581 15.02 -24.43 0.81
C GLY A 581 14.47 -24.40 2.23
N HIS A 582 15.21 -24.87 3.25
CA HIS A 582 14.71 -24.86 4.62
C HIS A 582 14.82 -23.47 5.25
N CYS A 583 13.68 -22.95 5.71
CA CYS A 583 13.56 -21.71 6.48
C CYS A 583 13.05 -22.00 7.89
N ALA A 584 13.61 -21.34 8.90
CA ALA A 584 13.20 -21.46 10.29
C ALA A 584 13.46 -20.16 11.06
N GLY A 585 13.01 -20.11 12.31
CA GLY A 585 13.25 -18.98 13.19
C GLY A 585 13.13 -19.36 14.66
N PHE A 586 13.62 -18.50 15.52
CA PHE A 586 13.53 -18.64 16.98
C PHE A 586 13.53 -17.27 17.65
N ARG A 587 13.17 -17.24 18.93
CA ARG A 587 13.26 -16.02 19.76
C ARG A 587 14.18 -16.19 20.95
N PHE A 588 14.65 -15.05 21.45
CA PHE A 588 15.31 -14.95 22.74
C PHE A 588 14.99 -13.62 23.41
N SER A 589 15.09 -13.56 24.73
CA SER A 589 14.77 -12.37 25.51
C SER A 589 16.03 -11.73 26.08
N ALA A 590 16.05 -10.41 26.16
CA ALA A 590 17.08 -9.65 26.86
C ALA A 590 16.47 -8.55 27.72
N LEU A 591 17.09 -8.25 28.86
CA LEU A 591 16.76 -7.10 29.69
C LEU A 591 17.46 -5.86 29.15
N VAL A 592 16.72 -4.78 28.95
CA VAL A 592 17.28 -3.47 28.61
C VAL A 592 17.73 -2.78 29.90
N SER A 593 18.97 -2.29 29.91
CA SER A 593 19.54 -1.57 31.06
C SER A 593 18.63 -0.45 31.55
N CYS A 594 18.52 -0.30 32.87
CA CYS A 594 17.81 0.82 33.49
C CYS A 594 18.50 2.17 33.29
N ASP A 595 19.79 2.15 32.98
CA ASP A 595 20.58 3.35 32.69
C ASP A 595 20.53 3.73 31.20
N ALA A 596 19.80 2.95 30.38
CA ALA A 596 19.58 3.24 28.97
C ALA A 596 18.82 4.57 28.81
N GLN A 597 19.32 5.43 27.93
CA GLN A 597 18.73 6.75 27.70
C GLN A 597 17.77 6.71 26.50
N ALA A 598 16.55 7.22 26.69
CA ALA A 598 15.61 7.34 25.60
C ALA A 598 16.13 8.34 24.54
N GLY A 599 15.94 8.00 23.27
CA GLY A 599 16.45 8.72 22.11
C GLY A 599 17.77 8.17 21.56
N PHE A 600 18.48 7.34 22.33
CA PHE A 600 19.76 6.76 21.91
C PHE A 600 19.50 5.45 21.16
N VAL A 601 20.44 5.08 20.29
CA VAL A 601 20.38 3.84 19.54
C VAL A 601 21.09 2.71 20.27
N ALA A 602 20.46 1.54 20.25
CA ALA A 602 21.03 0.28 20.71
C ALA A 602 21.06 -0.71 19.54
N CYS A 603 22.25 -1.16 19.19
CA CYS A 603 22.44 -2.05 18.04
C CYS A 603 22.51 -3.52 18.44
N SER A 604 22.24 -4.36 17.44
CA SER A 604 22.33 -5.80 17.55
C SER A 604 22.61 -6.38 16.16
N GLU A 605 23.49 -7.36 16.09
CA GLU A 605 23.95 -7.95 14.84
C GLU A 605 23.78 -9.47 14.90
N ALA A 606 23.18 -10.06 13.86
CA ALA A 606 23.10 -11.50 13.67
C ALA A 606 23.96 -11.90 12.46
N HIS A 607 24.88 -12.84 12.67
CA HIS A 607 25.73 -13.40 11.62
C HIS A 607 25.58 -14.91 11.58
N ILE A 608 25.15 -15.46 10.45
CA ILE A 608 24.93 -16.89 10.27
C ILE A 608 26.07 -17.55 9.48
N PHE A 609 26.44 -18.77 9.87
CA PHE A 609 27.54 -19.54 9.28
C PHE A 609 27.10 -20.92 8.80
N PRO A 610 27.73 -21.46 7.73
CA PRO A 610 28.84 -20.86 6.97
C PRO A 610 28.42 -19.68 6.09
N ASP A 611 29.25 -18.64 6.05
CA ASP A 611 29.14 -17.39 5.28
C ASP A 611 29.84 -17.50 3.89
N SER A 612 30.11 -18.73 3.44
CA SER A 612 30.92 -18.99 2.26
C SER A 612 30.18 -18.66 0.97
N LEU A 613 30.74 -17.74 0.17
CA LEU A 613 30.28 -17.43 -1.18
C LEU A 613 31.01 -18.34 -2.19
N CYS A 614 30.26 -19.17 -2.92
CA CYS A 614 30.85 -20.15 -3.86
C CYS A 614 30.95 -19.68 -5.32
N VAL A 615 30.56 -18.45 -5.58
CA VAL A 615 30.75 -17.82 -6.90
C VAL A 615 32.20 -17.40 -7.07
N GLN A 616 32.71 -17.54 -8.30
CA GLN A 616 33.99 -16.93 -8.65
C GLN A 616 33.87 -15.42 -8.50
N PRO A 617 34.76 -14.77 -7.72
CA PRO A 617 34.76 -13.32 -7.60
C PRO A 617 34.96 -12.65 -8.97
N ASP A 618 34.55 -11.39 -9.08
CA ASP A 618 34.78 -10.63 -10.31
C ASP A 618 36.28 -10.62 -10.65
N SER A 619 36.60 -10.71 -11.94
CA SER A 619 37.97 -10.59 -12.46
C SER A 619 38.66 -9.27 -12.10
N LEU A 620 37.88 -8.23 -11.78
CA LEU A 620 38.36 -6.93 -11.31
C LEU A 620 38.73 -6.94 -9.83
N TRP A 621 38.27 -7.93 -9.06
CA TRP A 621 38.55 -7.99 -7.64
C TRP A 621 40.01 -8.38 -7.39
N SER A 622 40.70 -7.52 -6.65
CA SER A 622 42.08 -7.73 -6.22
C SER A 622 42.25 -8.86 -5.21
N GLY A 623 41.18 -9.25 -4.50
CA GLY A 623 41.22 -10.13 -3.33
C GLY A 623 41.36 -9.38 -1.99
N ALA A 624 41.37 -8.04 -2.02
CA ALA A 624 41.29 -7.19 -0.83
C ALA A 624 39.82 -6.95 -0.46
N LEU A 625 39.51 -6.97 0.84
CA LEU A 625 38.16 -6.78 1.34
C LEU A 625 38.24 -5.82 2.52
N ILE A 626 37.61 -4.65 2.39
CA ILE A 626 37.69 -3.58 3.37
C ILE A 626 36.56 -3.69 4.37
N GLN A 627 36.91 -3.57 5.66
CA GLN A 627 35.98 -3.49 6.78
C GLN A 627 36.17 -2.14 7.49
N ALA A 628 35.08 -1.46 7.78
CA ALA A 628 35.04 -0.26 8.59
C ALA A 628 34.50 -0.58 9.99
N THR A 629 35.13 -0.03 11.02
CA THR A 629 34.65 -0.11 12.42
C THR A 629 34.81 1.24 13.09
N GLY A 630 34.00 1.51 14.12
CA GLY A 630 34.07 2.74 14.91
C GLY A 630 34.00 2.41 16.40
N ILE A 631 34.91 2.98 17.18
CA ILE A 631 34.95 2.77 18.63
C ILE A 631 35.02 4.13 19.33
N CYS A 632 34.18 4.33 20.33
CA CYS A 632 34.29 5.46 21.23
C CYS A 632 35.38 5.20 22.28
N HIS A 633 36.43 6.02 22.26
CA HIS A 633 37.38 6.16 23.36
C HIS A 633 37.11 7.46 24.12
N ASN A 634 37.46 7.48 25.41
CA ASN A 634 37.12 8.54 26.38
C ASN A 634 37.31 10.01 25.94
N ASP A 635 38.09 10.30 24.90
CA ASP A 635 38.28 11.65 24.34
C ASP A 635 38.28 11.68 22.80
N SER A 636 38.03 10.56 22.12
CA SER A 636 38.01 10.47 20.66
C SER A 636 37.14 9.31 20.16
N VAL A 637 36.41 9.52 19.06
CA VAL A 637 35.92 8.41 18.25
C VAL A 637 37.05 7.98 17.33
N VAL A 638 37.40 6.71 17.33
CA VAL A 638 38.42 6.17 16.42
C VAL A 638 37.74 5.26 15.43
N PHE A 639 37.71 5.69 14.17
CA PHE A 639 37.35 4.84 13.06
C PHE A 639 38.56 4.04 12.60
N GLN A 640 38.36 2.79 12.23
CA GLN A 640 39.41 1.92 11.69
C GLN A 640 38.94 1.28 10.40
N LEU A 641 39.76 1.42 9.35
CA LEU A 641 39.68 0.61 8.13
C LEU A 641 40.66 -0.54 8.25
N LYS A 642 40.22 -1.73 7.90
CA LYS A 642 41.05 -2.94 7.85
C LYS A 642 40.83 -3.68 6.55
N ASN A 643 41.92 -4.07 5.89
CA ASN A 643 41.84 -5.04 4.80
C ASN A 643 41.83 -6.45 5.41
N ILE A 644 40.65 -7.06 5.48
CA ILE A 644 40.44 -8.45 5.94
C ILE A 644 40.62 -9.47 4.80
N GLY A 645 40.80 -8.99 3.57
CA GLY A 645 41.10 -9.82 2.41
C GLY A 645 42.51 -10.41 2.42
N SER A 646 42.74 -11.33 1.49
CA SER A 646 44.00 -12.08 1.40
C SER A 646 45.08 -11.39 0.54
N GLN A 647 44.70 -10.36 -0.22
CA GLN A 647 45.57 -9.61 -1.13
C GLN A 647 45.62 -8.13 -0.77
N PRO A 648 46.68 -7.40 -1.19
CA PRO A 648 46.72 -5.94 -1.09
C PRO A 648 45.72 -5.29 -2.05
N MET A 649 45.30 -4.06 -1.71
CA MET A 649 44.53 -3.19 -2.61
C MET A 649 45.29 -2.89 -3.91
N GLN A 650 44.59 -2.62 -5.01
CA GLN A 650 45.18 -2.31 -6.33
C GLN A 650 45.24 -0.82 -6.64
N GLY A 651 44.70 0.02 -5.76
CA GLY A 651 44.77 1.46 -5.83
C GLY A 651 44.28 2.10 -4.53
N ALA A 652 44.44 3.43 -4.44
CA ALA A 652 43.85 4.19 -3.35
C ALA A 652 42.33 4.29 -3.55
N LEU A 653 41.59 4.06 -2.49
CA LEU A 653 40.14 4.21 -2.39
C LEU A 653 39.78 5.42 -1.52
N ASP A 654 38.58 5.95 -1.69
CA ASP A 654 38.09 7.12 -0.95
C ASP A 654 37.36 6.74 0.34
N TYR A 655 37.42 7.62 1.34
CA TYR A 655 36.60 7.56 2.55
C TYR A 655 36.06 8.94 2.92
N ILE A 656 34.94 8.95 3.64
CA ILE A 656 34.33 10.15 4.23
C ILE A 656 33.94 9.92 5.69
N VAL A 657 34.00 10.98 6.49
CA VAL A 657 33.47 11.07 7.85
C VAL A 657 32.39 12.15 7.85
N ILE A 658 31.21 11.80 8.36
CA ILE A 658 30.05 12.68 8.47
C ILE A 658 29.75 12.87 9.97
N GLU A 659 29.51 14.10 10.38
CA GLU A 659 29.16 14.54 11.73
C GLU A 659 27.76 15.18 11.70
N ASP A 660 26.76 14.60 12.37
CA ASP A 660 25.38 15.13 12.42
C ASP A 660 24.82 15.51 11.04
N ALA A 661 24.98 14.59 10.07
CA ALA A 661 24.63 14.77 8.65
C ALA A 661 25.47 15.81 7.87
N VAL A 662 26.59 16.29 8.41
CA VAL A 662 27.51 17.24 7.75
C VAL A 662 28.85 16.57 7.45
N LEU A 663 29.37 16.72 6.22
CA LEU A 663 30.71 16.21 5.87
C LEU A 663 31.79 16.88 6.75
N LEU A 664 32.45 16.08 7.60
CA LEU A 664 33.53 16.54 8.46
C LEU A 664 34.89 16.43 7.78
N GLN A 665 35.14 15.27 7.16
CA GLN A 665 36.43 14.95 6.54
C GLN A 665 36.23 13.99 5.37
N GLN A 666 37.12 14.10 4.38
CA GLN A 666 37.30 13.09 3.34
C GLN A 666 38.79 12.83 3.13
N GLY A 667 39.13 11.66 2.62
CA GLY A 667 40.50 11.30 2.30
C GLY A 667 40.58 10.01 1.50
N THR A 668 41.80 9.54 1.29
CA THR A 668 42.06 8.29 0.57
C THR A 668 42.84 7.31 1.44
N PHE A 669 42.73 6.03 1.14
CA PHE A 669 43.44 4.96 1.83
C PHE A 669 43.89 3.87 0.85
N GLU A 670 45.02 3.24 1.16
CA GLU A 670 45.53 2.05 0.46
C GLU A 670 46.16 1.14 1.52
N LEU A 671 45.69 -0.10 1.61
CA LEU A 671 46.05 -1.04 2.67
C LEU A 671 46.66 -2.32 2.08
N PRO A 672 47.80 -2.79 2.62
CA PRO A 672 48.26 -4.15 2.34
C PRO A 672 47.29 -5.17 2.94
N ALA A 673 47.42 -6.45 2.55
CA ALA A 673 46.66 -7.54 3.17
C ALA A 673 46.86 -7.55 4.70
N GLY A 674 45.76 -7.57 5.47
CA GLY A 674 45.79 -7.47 6.93
C GLY A 674 46.15 -6.10 7.50
N GLY A 675 46.41 -5.10 6.64
CA GLY A 675 46.75 -3.74 7.04
C GLY A 675 45.56 -2.98 7.63
N THR A 676 45.85 -2.01 8.50
CA THR A 676 44.86 -1.16 9.17
C THR A 676 45.22 0.31 9.03
N MET A 677 44.22 1.18 8.95
CA MET A 677 44.34 2.63 9.05
C MET A 677 43.34 3.15 10.07
N GLU A 678 43.80 4.00 10.99
CA GLU A 678 42.95 4.64 12.00
C GLU A 678 42.71 6.10 11.65
N ILE A 679 41.47 6.55 11.80
CA ILE A 679 41.01 7.91 11.57
C ILE A 679 40.40 8.40 12.90
N PRO A 680 41.20 9.06 13.77
CA PRO A 680 40.69 9.60 15.02
C PRO A 680 39.93 10.92 14.77
N VAL A 681 38.72 11.02 15.29
CA VAL A 681 37.92 12.24 15.35
C VAL A 681 37.57 12.59 16.81
N TYR A 682 37.34 13.87 17.09
CA TYR A 682 37.13 14.31 18.47
C TYR A 682 35.76 13.87 19.00
N ALA A 683 35.70 13.40 20.24
CA ALA A 683 34.47 13.03 20.91
C ALA A 683 33.74 14.28 21.46
N ASN A 684 32.85 14.86 20.67
CA ASN A 684 32.02 16.02 21.03
C ASN A 684 30.53 15.67 21.27
N GLY A 685 30.18 14.38 21.31
CA GLY A 685 28.81 13.91 21.47
C GLY A 685 27.99 13.85 20.19
N SER A 686 28.50 14.35 19.06
CA SER A 686 27.81 14.21 17.77
C SER A 686 27.74 12.75 17.30
N THR A 687 26.79 12.47 16.41
CA THR A 687 26.66 11.20 15.72
C THR A 687 27.59 11.22 14.53
N MET A 688 28.49 10.25 14.49
CA MET A 688 29.53 10.16 13.47
C MET A 688 29.27 8.96 12.58
N HIS A 689 29.20 9.16 11.27
CA HIS A 689 29.22 8.09 10.27
C HIS A 689 30.56 8.08 9.54
N PHE A 690 31.03 6.89 9.22
CA PHE A 690 32.26 6.67 8.50
C PHE A 690 32.02 5.70 7.36
N LEU A 691 32.21 6.17 6.14
CA LEU A 691 31.97 5.41 4.92
C LEU A 691 33.29 5.32 4.16
N ALA A 692 33.57 4.16 3.61
CA ALA A 692 34.70 3.94 2.71
C ALA A 692 34.26 3.15 1.49
N GLU A 693 34.95 3.38 0.37
CA GLU A 693 34.76 2.55 -0.81
C GLU A 693 35.25 1.12 -0.56
N GLN A 694 34.61 0.19 -1.24
CA GLN A 694 35.09 -1.18 -1.35
C GLN A 694 35.92 -1.34 -2.62
N GLU A 695 36.84 -2.32 -2.63
CA GLU A 695 37.56 -2.67 -3.86
C GLU A 695 36.60 -3.06 -4.99
N PRO A 696 36.81 -2.55 -6.23
CA PRO A 696 35.95 -2.86 -7.35
C PRO A 696 35.77 -4.36 -7.58
N GLY A 697 34.52 -4.81 -7.66
CA GLY A 697 34.19 -6.22 -7.90
C GLY A 697 34.33 -7.13 -6.68
N ALA A 698 34.59 -6.58 -5.47
CA ALA A 698 34.58 -7.37 -4.25
C ALA A 698 33.27 -8.15 -4.06
N PRO A 699 33.34 -9.37 -3.51
CA PRO A 699 32.16 -10.17 -3.26
C PRO A 699 31.31 -9.55 -2.14
N GLY A 700 29.99 -9.71 -2.24
CA GLY A 700 29.02 -9.15 -1.32
C GLY A 700 28.36 -7.85 -1.82
N ASN A 701 27.37 -7.38 -1.07
CA ASN A 701 26.63 -6.14 -1.36
C ASN A 701 26.87 -5.07 -0.28
N SER A 702 27.53 -5.42 0.82
CA SER A 702 27.80 -4.55 1.96
C SER A 702 28.83 -3.47 1.62
N LEU A 703 28.50 -2.22 1.98
CA LEU A 703 29.37 -1.05 1.82
C LEU A 703 30.09 -0.78 3.14
N PRO A 704 31.44 -0.69 3.18
CA PRO A 704 32.18 -0.42 4.43
C PRO A 704 31.67 0.85 5.14
N ILE A 705 30.77 0.68 6.11
CA ILE A 705 30.19 1.76 6.90
C ILE A 705 30.22 1.41 8.39
N ALA A 706 30.51 2.41 9.20
CA ALA A 706 30.40 2.35 10.65
C ALA A 706 29.77 3.64 11.17
N ALA A 707 29.04 3.54 12.28
CA ALA A 707 28.47 4.70 12.95
C ALA A 707 28.73 4.64 14.45
N VAL A 708 28.90 5.81 15.08
CA VAL A 708 29.09 5.96 16.52
C VAL A 708 28.22 7.12 16.99
N GLU A 709 27.28 6.85 17.90
CA GLU A 709 26.45 7.87 18.56
C GLU A 709 26.93 8.14 19.99
N ALA A 710 26.65 9.34 20.49
CA ALA A 710 26.78 9.70 21.90
C ALA A 710 28.19 9.54 22.52
N CYS A 711 29.25 9.67 21.72
CA CYS A 711 30.62 9.67 22.24
C CYS A 711 30.99 11.07 22.77
N VAL A 712 30.76 11.32 24.06
CA VAL A 712 30.83 12.67 24.68
C VAL A 712 32.18 13.07 25.28
N GLY A 713 33.16 12.18 25.27
CA GLY A 713 34.48 12.51 25.75
C GLY A 713 34.52 12.93 27.24
N SER A 714 35.55 13.70 27.63
CA SER A 714 35.57 14.48 28.89
C SER A 714 34.97 15.88 28.74
N SER A 715 34.33 16.16 27.60
CA SER A 715 33.83 17.50 27.23
C SER A 715 32.52 17.88 27.92
N GLY A 716 31.76 16.89 28.42
CA GLY A 716 30.43 17.12 29.00
C GLY A 716 29.41 17.65 27.98
N ALA A 717 29.68 17.50 26.68
CA ALA A 717 28.75 17.87 25.62
C ALA A 717 27.46 17.03 25.71
N THR A 718 26.35 17.60 25.23
CA THR A 718 25.09 16.87 25.10
C THR A 718 25.14 16.05 23.82
N PRO A 719 24.91 14.72 23.86
CA PRO A 719 24.83 13.91 22.66
C PRO A 719 23.81 14.42 21.65
N SER A 720 24.13 14.37 20.35
CA SER A 720 23.11 14.41 19.31
C SER A 720 22.49 13.02 19.16
N THR A 721 21.23 12.99 18.73
CA THR A 721 20.46 11.75 18.53
C THR A 721 19.62 11.85 17.27
N GLY A 722 19.23 10.72 16.68
CA GLY A 722 18.33 10.68 15.52
C GLY A 722 19.03 10.77 14.17
N PHE A 723 20.36 10.79 14.15
CA PHE A 723 21.15 10.76 12.92
C PHE A 723 21.62 9.35 12.56
N PHE A 724 21.70 8.43 13.53
CA PHE A 724 22.36 7.14 13.36
C PHE A 724 21.79 6.29 12.22
N ASN A 725 20.46 6.22 12.13
CA ASN A 725 19.75 5.42 11.12
C ASN A 725 19.55 6.13 9.77
N GLN A 726 20.14 7.32 9.56
CA GLN A 726 20.00 8.05 8.29
C GLN A 726 20.74 7.38 7.12
N LEU A 727 21.66 6.45 7.41
CA LEU A 727 22.41 5.67 6.44
C LEU A 727 22.27 4.16 6.72
N PRO A 728 22.49 3.29 5.71
CA PRO A 728 22.43 1.83 5.86
C PRO A 728 23.41 1.28 6.91
N GLN A 729 23.14 0.11 7.49
CA GLN A 729 23.90 -0.47 8.61
C GLN A 729 24.92 -1.56 8.22
N ASN A 730 25.42 -1.52 6.98
CA ASN A 730 26.39 -2.47 6.42
C ASN A 730 25.95 -3.95 6.40
N ASP A 731 24.67 -4.24 6.17
CA ASP A 731 24.09 -5.58 6.27
C ASP A 731 23.36 -6.01 4.99
N ALA A 732 23.88 -5.59 3.83
CA ALA A 732 23.32 -5.96 2.54
C ALA A 732 23.75 -7.38 2.11
N ASP A 733 24.71 -7.98 2.82
CA ASP A 733 25.08 -9.38 2.65
C ASP A 733 24.04 -10.30 3.29
N PRO A 734 23.63 -11.38 2.61
CA PRO A 734 22.52 -12.23 3.07
C PRO A 734 22.75 -12.87 4.43
N PHE A 735 24.00 -13.20 4.76
CA PHE A 735 24.36 -13.88 6.00
C PHE A 735 24.54 -12.94 7.20
N LEU A 736 24.28 -11.65 7.02
CA LEU A 736 24.42 -10.62 8.06
C LEU A 736 23.12 -9.82 8.17
N SER A 737 22.66 -9.58 9.39
CA SER A 737 21.57 -8.65 9.69
C SER A 737 22.01 -7.71 10.80
N SER A 738 21.80 -6.40 10.62
CA SER A 738 22.18 -5.38 11.60
C SER A 738 20.99 -4.48 11.91
N LEU A 739 20.52 -4.57 13.16
CA LEU A 739 19.38 -3.80 13.64
C LEU A 739 19.84 -2.81 14.70
N CYS A 740 19.67 -1.53 14.40
CA CYS A 740 19.99 -0.43 15.29
C CYS A 740 18.72 0.32 15.71
N TRP A 741 18.22 -0.01 16.90
CA TRP A 741 16.90 0.42 17.36
C TRP A 741 16.98 1.61 18.31
N VAL A 742 16.10 2.60 18.14
CA VAL A 742 16.01 3.75 19.05
C VAL A 742 15.33 3.33 20.36
N ILE A 743 15.99 3.56 21.48
CA ILE A 743 15.43 3.34 22.82
C ILE A 743 14.32 4.38 23.05
N THR A 744 13.11 3.93 23.35
CA THR A 744 11.94 4.82 23.51
C THR A 744 11.17 4.53 24.80
N ASN A 745 10.33 5.49 25.22
CA ASN A 745 9.45 5.35 26.39
C ASN A 745 7.99 5.08 26.03
N SER A 746 7.55 5.51 24.84
CA SER A 746 6.17 5.42 24.33
C SER A 746 6.22 5.42 22.80
N TYR A 747 5.23 4.82 22.16
CA TYR A 747 5.20 4.64 20.71
C TYR A 747 3.75 4.75 20.15
N ASP A 748 3.58 5.15 18.88
CA ASP A 748 2.35 4.97 18.06
C ASP A 748 2.15 3.51 17.57
N PRO A 749 1.13 2.80 18.05
CA PRO A 749 1.11 1.34 17.96
C PRO A 749 0.73 0.75 16.59
N ASN A 750 0.19 1.55 15.67
CA ASN A 750 -0.21 1.12 14.33
C ASN A 750 0.49 2.00 13.30
N ASP A 751 1.74 1.66 12.95
CA ASP A 751 2.60 2.52 12.16
C ASP A 751 3.45 1.73 11.15
N LYS A 752 4.13 2.48 10.29
CA LYS A 752 5.13 1.99 9.35
C LYS A 752 6.39 2.81 9.46
N LEU A 753 7.51 2.10 9.59
CA LEU A 753 8.86 2.65 9.58
C LEU A 753 9.60 2.21 8.32
N ALA A 754 10.62 2.98 7.96
CA ALA A 754 11.49 2.64 6.84
C ALA A 754 12.94 3.00 7.17
N PHE A 755 13.85 2.08 6.85
CA PHE A 755 15.28 2.17 7.12
C PHE A 755 16.07 2.01 5.80
N PRO A 756 17.16 2.78 5.61
CA PRO A 756 17.57 3.91 6.43
C PRO A 756 16.51 5.03 6.45
N THR A 757 16.51 5.87 7.48
CA THR A 757 15.54 6.98 7.60
C THR A 757 15.80 8.11 6.59
N GLY A 758 16.95 8.08 5.91
CA GLY A 758 17.40 9.12 4.98
C GLY A 758 18.00 10.34 5.68
N PHE A 759 18.83 11.09 4.96
CA PHE A 759 19.50 12.29 5.48
C PHE A 759 18.68 13.58 5.25
N SER A 760 18.87 14.55 6.15
CA SER A 760 18.15 15.83 6.22
C SER A 760 16.61 15.72 6.34
N ASP A 761 15.94 16.87 6.37
CA ASP A 761 14.48 16.96 6.43
C ASP A 761 13.81 16.41 5.15
N GLU A 762 14.58 16.21 4.08
CA GLU A 762 14.15 15.67 2.79
C GLU A 762 14.28 14.13 2.67
N HIS A 763 14.71 13.45 3.74
CA HIS A 763 14.91 11.99 3.82
C HIS A 763 15.63 11.43 2.59
N PHE A 764 16.74 12.07 2.22
CA PHE A 764 17.47 11.67 1.04
C PHE A 764 18.11 10.29 1.22
N ILE A 765 18.03 9.47 0.18
CA ILE A 765 18.69 8.16 0.10
C ILE A 765 19.48 8.06 -1.21
N LEU A 766 20.53 7.24 -1.22
CA LEU A 766 21.30 7.02 -2.44
C LEU A 766 20.50 6.19 -3.44
N GLU A 767 20.77 6.39 -4.73
CA GLU A 767 20.37 5.46 -5.78
C GLU A 767 20.74 4.02 -5.43
N ASN A 768 19.82 3.09 -5.68
CA ASN A 768 19.97 1.65 -5.44
C ASN A 768 20.17 1.25 -3.96
N THR A 769 19.91 2.15 -3.01
CA THR A 769 19.80 1.77 -1.58
C THR A 769 18.58 0.86 -1.39
N GLU A 770 18.79 -0.33 -0.84
CA GLU A 770 17.71 -1.20 -0.39
C GLU A 770 16.98 -0.56 0.80
N LEU A 771 15.65 -0.67 0.83
CA LEU A 771 14.83 -0.18 1.93
C LEU A 771 14.31 -1.36 2.74
N GLU A 772 14.45 -1.26 4.06
CA GLU A 772 13.82 -2.16 5.02
C GLU A 772 12.60 -1.44 5.62
N TYR A 773 11.43 -2.06 5.51
CA TYR A 773 10.20 -1.56 6.10
C TYR A 773 9.83 -2.41 7.30
N ARG A 774 9.28 -1.73 8.30
CA ARG A 774 8.67 -2.37 9.48
C ARG A 774 7.25 -1.90 9.65
N ILE A 775 6.31 -2.84 9.71
CA ILE A 775 4.90 -2.57 10.01
C ILE A 775 4.61 -3.06 11.42
N ARG A 776 4.05 -2.21 12.26
CA ARG A 776 3.68 -2.57 13.64
C ARG A 776 2.19 -2.38 13.83
N PHE A 777 1.59 -3.25 14.63
CA PHE A 777 0.16 -3.28 14.84
C PHE A 777 -0.17 -3.61 16.30
N GLN A 778 -1.25 -3.02 16.81
CA GLN A 778 -1.80 -3.33 18.13
C GLN A 778 -3.32 -3.39 18.11
N ASN A 779 -3.86 -4.40 18.77
CA ASN A 779 -5.31 -4.54 18.94
C ASN A 779 -5.84 -3.61 20.04
N THR A 780 -6.21 -2.39 19.63
CA THR A 780 -6.90 -1.40 20.47
C THR A 780 -8.43 -1.61 20.52
N GLY A 781 -8.91 -2.72 19.94
CA GLY A 781 -10.31 -3.12 19.96
C GLY A 781 -10.79 -3.56 21.35
N THR A 782 -12.02 -4.07 21.42
CA THR A 782 -12.66 -4.49 22.68
C THR A 782 -12.72 -6.01 22.86
N ASP A 783 -12.16 -6.77 21.91
CA ASP A 783 -12.11 -8.24 21.94
C ASP A 783 -10.81 -8.76 21.30
N THR A 784 -10.52 -10.05 21.50
CA THR A 784 -9.34 -10.73 20.96
C THR A 784 -9.44 -10.87 19.45
N ALA A 785 -8.42 -10.44 18.71
CA ALA A 785 -8.32 -10.67 17.27
C ALA A 785 -7.77 -12.07 16.99
N PHE A 786 -8.44 -12.84 16.14
CA PHE A 786 -8.01 -14.20 15.78
C PHE A 786 -7.22 -14.25 14.48
N ARG A 787 -7.30 -13.21 13.66
CA ARG A 787 -6.53 -13.06 12.41
C ARG A 787 -6.11 -11.61 12.25
N VAL A 788 -4.87 -11.38 11.84
CA VAL A 788 -4.40 -10.06 11.38
C VAL A 788 -3.93 -10.21 9.94
N ILE A 789 -4.29 -9.27 9.07
CA ILE A 789 -3.78 -9.19 7.69
C ILE A 789 -3.17 -7.81 7.49
N LEU A 790 -1.93 -7.76 7.01
CA LEU A 790 -1.26 -6.52 6.60
C LEU A 790 -1.23 -6.48 5.08
N LEU A 791 -1.74 -5.41 4.48
CA LEU A 791 -1.68 -5.17 3.03
C LEU A 791 -0.83 -3.94 2.73
N ASP A 792 0.17 -4.12 1.89
CA ASP A 792 1.18 -3.10 1.56
C ASP A 792 1.37 -3.06 0.04
N THR A 793 0.93 -1.98 -0.60
CA THR A 793 1.12 -1.80 -2.05
C THR A 793 2.42 -1.05 -2.26
N LEU A 794 3.41 -1.72 -2.83
CA LEU A 794 4.71 -1.10 -3.06
C LEU A 794 4.62 0.07 -4.04
N SER A 795 5.43 1.10 -3.78
CA SER A 795 5.63 2.21 -4.71
C SER A 795 6.05 1.69 -6.08
N ALA A 796 5.59 2.36 -7.14
CA ALA A 796 6.02 2.06 -8.51
C ALA A 796 7.53 2.24 -8.74
N TYR A 797 8.25 2.87 -7.80
CA TYR A 797 9.71 3.07 -7.81
C TYR A 797 10.50 1.99 -7.05
N LEU A 798 9.82 1.00 -6.47
CA LEU A 798 10.41 -0.17 -5.82
C LEU A 798 10.23 -1.40 -6.71
N ASP A 799 11.18 -2.32 -6.68
CA ASP A 799 11.16 -3.53 -7.51
C ASP A 799 10.55 -4.71 -6.74
N PRO A 800 9.31 -5.14 -7.04
CA PRO A 800 8.67 -6.21 -6.30
C PRO A 800 9.38 -7.56 -6.44
N ALA A 801 10.18 -7.76 -7.50
CA ALA A 801 10.98 -8.99 -7.68
C ALA A 801 12.12 -9.12 -6.66
N THR A 802 12.41 -8.07 -5.90
CA THR A 802 13.50 -8.04 -4.91
C THR A 802 12.99 -8.14 -3.47
N VAL A 803 11.69 -8.30 -3.27
CA VAL A 803 11.09 -8.35 -1.94
C VAL A 803 11.61 -9.57 -1.18
N ARG A 804 12.02 -9.33 0.06
CA ARG A 804 12.43 -10.36 1.00
C ARG A 804 11.58 -10.22 2.26
N PRO A 805 10.66 -11.15 2.54
CA PRO A 805 9.95 -11.15 3.80
C PRO A 805 10.95 -11.43 4.94
N GLY A 806 10.84 -10.68 6.03
CA GLY A 806 11.81 -10.67 7.13
C GLY A 806 11.24 -11.25 8.43
N ALA A 807 11.93 -10.96 9.53
CA ALA A 807 11.56 -11.44 10.86
C ALA A 807 10.24 -10.81 11.35
N SER A 808 9.54 -11.51 12.23
CA SER A 808 8.24 -11.08 12.75
C SER A 808 7.99 -11.55 14.19
N SER A 809 7.06 -10.88 14.85
CA SER A 809 6.59 -11.23 16.20
C SER A 809 5.81 -12.55 16.28
N HIS A 810 5.22 -13.01 15.17
CA HIS A 810 4.30 -14.13 15.11
C HIS A 810 4.44 -14.83 13.75
N PRO A 811 4.26 -16.16 13.64
CA PRO A 811 4.25 -16.83 12.35
C PRO A 811 3.23 -16.21 11.39
N TYR A 812 3.63 -16.04 10.14
CA TYR A 812 2.79 -15.50 9.07
C TYR A 812 2.86 -16.36 7.82
N GLU A 813 1.83 -16.22 6.99
CA GLU A 813 1.82 -16.59 5.57
C GLU A 813 2.11 -15.30 4.77
N PHE A 814 3.09 -15.35 3.88
CA PHE A 814 3.43 -14.26 2.98
C PHE A 814 2.83 -14.56 1.62
N GLU A 815 2.30 -13.53 0.97
CA GLU A 815 1.88 -13.58 -0.42
C GLU A 815 2.30 -12.27 -1.11
N ILE A 816 2.77 -12.37 -2.34
CA ILE A 816 2.89 -11.24 -3.25
C ILE A 816 1.88 -11.40 -4.38
N ASP A 817 1.07 -10.37 -4.65
CA ASP A 817 0.05 -10.41 -5.69
C ASP A 817 0.04 -9.13 -6.51
N GLY A 818 -0.57 -9.19 -7.69
CA GLY A 818 -0.83 -8.03 -8.52
C GLY A 818 0.48 -7.38 -8.94
N GLN A 819 0.49 -6.05 -8.91
CA GLN A 819 1.63 -5.24 -9.32
C GLN A 819 2.62 -4.97 -8.17
N GLY A 820 2.74 -5.87 -7.20
CA GLY A 820 3.57 -5.69 -6.00
C GLY A 820 2.77 -5.31 -4.77
N VAL A 821 1.63 -5.97 -4.55
CA VAL A 821 0.86 -5.90 -3.29
C VAL A 821 1.34 -7.03 -2.39
N LEU A 822 1.96 -6.68 -1.27
CA LEU A 822 2.40 -7.63 -0.26
C LEU A 822 1.25 -7.88 0.72
N ARG A 823 1.07 -9.14 1.09
CA ARG A 823 0.11 -9.58 2.09
C ARG A 823 0.81 -10.44 3.12
N PHE A 824 0.76 -10.01 4.37
CA PHE A 824 1.19 -10.80 5.53
C PHE A 824 -0.05 -11.22 6.31
N THR A 825 -0.34 -12.52 6.33
CA THR A 825 -1.49 -13.08 7.06
C THR A 825 -1.00 -13.77 8.32
N PHE A 826 -1.52 -13.38 9.48
CA PHE A 826 -1.25 -14.02 10.77
C PHE A 826 -2.46 -14.86 11.20
N PRO A 827 -2.57 -16.13 10.75
CA PRO A 827 -3.72 -16.97 11.04
C PRO A 827 -3.70 -17.46 12.49
N GLY A 828 -4.82 -17.32 13.19
CA GLY A 828 -4.97 -17.86 14.55
C GLY A 828 -4.11 -17.16 15.61
N ILE A 829 -3.69 -15.91 15.38
CA ILE A 829 -2.79 -15.14 16.24
C ILE A 829 -3.31 -14.96 17.68
N ARG A 830 -4.63 -14.94 17.90
CA ARG A 830 -5.27 -14.75 19.22
C ARG A 830 -4.72 -13.55 19.99
N LEU A 831 -4.60 -12.42 19.30
CA LEU A 831 -4.04 -11.18 19.81
C LEU A 831 -5.05 -10.51 20.77
N PRO A 832 -4.81 -10.48 22.09
CA PRO A 832 -5.75 -9.94 23.08
C PRO A 832 -5.98 -8.44 22.88
N GLN A 833 -7.04 -7.90 23.48
CA GLN A 833 -7.25 -6.45 23.53
C GLN A 833 -6.23 -5.78 24.46
N GLU A 834 -5.79 -4.58 24.09
CA GLU A 834 -4.82 -3.78 24.85
C GLU A 834 -5.21 -3.59 26.32
N ALA A 835 -6.50 -3.36 26.61
CA ALA A 835 -6.98 -3.14 27.97
C ALA A 835 -6.83 -4.36 28.90
N VAL A 836 -6.63 -5.56 28.33
CA VAL A 836 -6.42 -6.81 29.07
C VAL A 836 -4.94 -7.14 29.18
N ASP A 837 -4.22 -7.04 28.06
CA ASP A 837 -2.79 -7.30 27.99
C ASP A 837 -2.16 -6.39 26.93
N ALA A 838 -1.67 -5.23 27.38
CA ALA A 838 -1.11 -4.23 26.47
C ALA A 838 0.13 -4.77 25.72
N ALA A 839 1.00 -5.53 26.38
CA ALA A 839 2.18 -6.10 25.75
C ALA A 839 1.81 -7.24 24.79
N GLY A 840 0.90 -8.13 25.21
CA GLY A 840 0.42 -9.23 24.37
C GLY A 840 -0.45 -8.78 23.18
N SER A 841 -1.00 -7.57 23.22
CA SER A 841 -1.86 -7.03 22.15
C SER A 841 -1.12 -6.51 20.91
N GLN A 842 0.21 -6.61 20.88
CA GLN A 842 1.08 -6.01 19.86
C GLN A 842 1.71 -7.07 18.92
N GLY A 843 2.00 -6.66 17.69
CA GLY A 843 2.77 -7.44 16.74
C GLY A 843 3.45 -6.56 15.69
N TYR A 844 4.32 -7.17 14.91
CA TYR A 844 5.10 -6.53 13.85
C TYR A 844 5.68 -7.54 12.87
N VAL A 845 6.05 -7.04 11.69
CA VAL A 845 6.82 -7.74 10.64
C VAL A 845 7.71 -6.75 9.91
N ASP A 846 8.89 -7.26 9.52
CA ASP A 846 9.88 -6.53 8.75
C ASP A 846 9.99 -7.15 7.35
N PHE A 847 10.31 -6.36 6.33
CA PHE A 847 10.62 -6.84 4.99
C PHE A 847 11.55 -5.87 4.27
N ARG A 848 12.35 -6.40 3.33
CA ARG A 848 13.28 -5.60 2.52
C ARG A 848 12.83 -5.56 1.06
N VAL A 849 13.13 -4.46 0.37
CA VAL A 849 12.86 -4.28 -1.05
C VAL A 849 13.84 -3.27 -1.66
N ALA A 850 14.37 -3.58 -2.85
CA ALA A 850 15.27 -2.71 -3.56
C ALA A 850 14.50 -1.62 -4.35
N GLN A 851 15.18 -0.49 -4.55
CA GLN A 851 14.75 0.50 -5.54
C GLN A 851 14.77 -0.09 -6.94
N LYS A 852 13.83 0.32 -7.79
CA LYS A 852 13.97 0.11 -9.24
C LYS A 852 15.22 0.83 -9.72
N ARG A 853 16.05 0.10 -10.47
CA ARG A 853 17.27 0.65 -11.06
C ARG A 853 16.93 1.83 -11.98
N GLY A 854 17.70 2.91 -11.85
CA GLY A 854 17.55 4.10 -12.70
C GLY A 854 16.45 5.06 -12.27
N ASN A 855 15.96 4.97 -11.03
CA ASN A 855 15.16 6.05 -10.43
C ASN A 855 15.90 7.39 -10.59
N VAL A 856 15.22 8.40 -11.11
CA VAL A 856 15.82 9.71 -11.38
C VAL A 856 16.05 10.45 -10.06
N PRO A 857 17.19 11.13 -9.84
CA PRO A 857 17.38 12.00 -8.68
C PRO A 857 16.22 13.00 -8.50
N GLY A 858 15.72 13.13 -7.27
CA GLY A 858 14.52 13.87 -6.92
C GLY A 858 13.23 13.04 -6.93
N THR A 859 13.27 11.77 -7.33
CA THR A 859 12.13 10.84 -7.21
C THR A 859 11.78 10.65 -5.75
N VAL A 860 10.50 10.82 -5.40
CA VAL A 860 9.99 10.56 -4.05
C VAL A 860 9.37 9.17 -4.02
N ILE A 861 9.84 8.33 -3.11
CA ILE A 861 9.34 6.99 -2.85
C ILE A 861 8.48 7.05 -1.60
N GLU A 862 7.16 6.90 -1.74
CA GLU A 862 6.22 6.86 -0.61
C GLU A 862 5.70 5.45 -0.39
N ASN A 863 5.43 5.07 0.86
CA ASN A 863 4.82 3.79 1.17
C ASN A 863 3.96 3.84 2.46
N SER A 864 2.84 3.12 2.49
CA SER A 864 1.95 2.97 3.65
C SER A 864 1.32 1.57 3.64
N ALA A 865 0.72 1.13 4.75
CA ALA A 865 0.09 -0.19 4.84
C ALA A 865 -1.29 -0.11 5.51
N GLY A 866 -2.16 -1.06 5.16
CA GLY A 866 -3.45 -1.27 5.82
C GLY A 866 -3.42 -2.49 6.73
N ILE A 867 -3.82 -2.30 7.99
CA ILE A 867 -3.85 -3.33 9.04
C ILE A 867 -5.29 -3.77 9.29
N TYR A 868 -5.60 -5.03 8.99
CA TYR A 868 -6.94 -5.61 9.17
C TYR A 868 -6.96 -6.52 10.39
N PHE A 869 -7.71 -6.15 11.42
CA PHE A 869 -8.01 -7.02 12.56
C PHE A 869 -9.30 -7.79 12.29
N ASP A 870 -9.18 -9.10 12.16
CA ASP A 870 -10.19 -10.05 11.74
C ASP A 870 -10.84 -9.67 10.40
N PHE A 871 -11.84 -8.81 10.47
CA PHE A 871 -12.68 -8.36 9.35
C PHE A 871 -13.17 -6.92 9.53
N ASN A 872 -12.56 -6.18 10.45
CA ASN A 872 -12.85 -4.76 10.62
C ASN A 872 -12.28 -3.97 9.44
N LEU A 873 -12.74 -2.73 9.29
CA LEU A 873 -12.09 -1.79 8.37
C LEU A 873 -10.61 -1.63 8.74
N PRO A 874 -9.73 -1.42 7.76
CA PRO A 874 -8.30 -1.35 8.03
C PRO A 874 -7.95 -0.11 8.84
N VAL A 875 -6.98 -0.27 9.74
CA VAL A 875 -6.23 0.86 10.28
C VAL A 875 -5.11 1.17 9.29
N ILE A 876 -5.13 2.36 8.70
CA ILE A 876 -4.07 2.81 7.78
C ILE A 876 -2.92 3.38 8.60
N THR A 877 -1.68 2.95 8.31
CA THR A 877 -0.48 3.48 8.96
C THR A 877 -0.19 4.91 8.52
N ASN A 878 0.80 5.55 9.16
CA ASN A 878 1.47 6.70 8.54
C ASN A 878 2.12 6.34 7.19
N THR A 879 2.39 7.36 6.38
CA THR A 879 3.15 7.23 5.13
C THR A 879 4.63 7.51 5.41
N THR A 880 5.49 6.55 5.07
CA THR A 880 6.95 6.74 5.01
C THR A 880 7.32 7.31 3.65
N TRP A 881 8.36 8.16 3.57
CA TRP A 881 8.80 8.72 2.30
C TRP A 881 10.31 8.99 2.28
N HIS A 882 10.91 8.85 1.09
CA HIS A 882 12.31 9.15 0.83
C HIS A 882 12.51 9.82 -0.52
N THR A 883 13.58 10.59 -0.65
CA THR A 883 13.93 11.24 -1.91
C THR A 883 15.23 10.66 -2.48
N VAL A 884 15.19 10.11 -3.68
CA VAL A 884 16.38 9.55 -4.34
C VAL A 884 17.35 10.67 -4.71
N ARG A 885 18.64 10.49 -4.44
CA ARG A 885 19.72 11.42 -4.80
C ARG A 885 20.92 10.70 -5.41
N GLU A 886 21.70 11.49 -6.14
CA GLU A 886 23.02 11.09 -6.64
C GLU A 886 23.95 10.65 -5.49
N PRO A 887 25.01 9.87 -5.79
CA PRO A 887 25.96 9.39 -4.79
C PRO A 887 26.50 10.49 -3.87
N LEU A 888 26.58 10.21 -2.56
CA LEU A 888 26.99 11.14 -1.48
C LEU A 888 28.29 11.90 -1.79
N ILE A 889 29.22 11.31 -2.56
CA ILE A 889 30.51 11.91 -2.94
C ILE A 889 30.35 13.13 -3.86
N LEU A 890 29.25 13.25 -4.60
CA LEU A 890 28.94 14.40 -5.46
C LEU A 890 28.08 15.47 -4.74
N VAL A 891 27.23 15.07 -3.78
CA VAL A 891 26.13 15.91 -3.27
C VAL A 891 26.53 16.90 -2.17
N LEU A 892 27.57 16.62 -1.37
CA LEU A 892 27.93 17.50 -0.23
C LEU A 892 28.71 18.76 -0.62
N THR A 893 28.83 19.06 -1.92
CA THR A 893 29.33 20.35 -2.41
C THR A 893 28.25 21.45 -2.43
N ASP A 894 26.95 21.09 -2.39
CA ASP A 894 25.82 22.01 -2.56
C ASP A 894 24.95 22.22 -1.30
N ALA A 895 25.22 21.50 -0.21
CA ALA A 895 24.58 21.78 1.08
C ALA A 895 25.20 23.05 1.68
N GLY A 896 24.54 24.19 1.45
CA GLY A 896 24.87 25.46 2.08
C GLY A 896 25.01 25.29 3.58
N VAL A 897 26.23 25.51 4.09
CA VAL A 897 26.65 25.40 5.49
C VAL A 897 25.72 26.22 6.39
N ALA A 898 24.71 25.56 6.97
CA ALA A 898 23.94 26.09 8.09
C ALA A 898 24.80 25.93 9.35
N SER A 899 25.61 26.94 9.62
CA SER A 899 26.43 27.02 10.83
C SER A 899 25.56 27.27 12.06
N GLY A 900 25.44 26.26 12.92
CA GLY A 900 24.88 26.41 14.27
C GLY A 900 25.77 25.71 15.29
N GLY A 901 26.37 26.47 16.23
CA GLY A 901 26.67 25.86 17.54
C GLY A 901 27.81 26.36 18.41
N VAL A 902 28.83 27.11 17.95
CA VAL A 902 29.79 27.79 18.85
C VAL A 902 30.35 29.03 18.16
N GLY A 903 29.68 30.18 18.29
CA GLY A 903 30.12 31.48 17.75
C GLY A 903 30.71 31.42 16.33
N ALA A 904 29.90 31.61 15.29
CA ALA A 904 30.41 31.51 13.92
C ALA A 904 31.59 32.48 13.66
N LEU A 905 32.67 31.95 13.09
CA LEU A 905 33.74 32.74 12.49
C LEU A 905 33.13 33.66 11.43
N GLN A 906 33.37 34.97 11.54
CA GLN A 906 32.85 35.93 10.56
C GLN A 906 33.91 36.28 9.54
N VAL A 907 33.57 36.17 8.25
CA VAL A 907 34.45 36.54 7.13
C VAL A 907 33.74 37.61 6.31
N PHE A 908 34.23 38.86 6.34
CA PHE A 908 33.57 39.96 5.66
C PHE A 908 34.51 41.08 5.19
N PRO A 909 34.24 41.71 4.03
CA PRO A 909 33.26 41.27 3.03
C PRO A 909 33.70 39.95 2.37
N ASN A 910 32.75 39.08 2.04
CA ASN A 910 32.98 37.85 1.28
C ASN A 910 31.71 37.52 0.48
N PRO A 911 31.70 37.61 -0.87
CA PRO A 911 32.84 37.91 -1.75
C PRO A 911 33.44 39.30 -1.56
N ALA A 912 34.72 39.47 -1.89
CA ALA A 912 35.48 40.71 -1.77
C ALA A 912 36.05 41.18 -3.12
N GLY A 913 35.94 42.48 -3.40
CA GLY A 913 36.53 43.08 -4.60
C GLY A 913 38.03 43.31 -4.46
N THR A 914 38.46 44.57 -4.58
CA THR A 914 39.88 44.97 -4.40
C THR A 914 40.25 45.31 -2.96
N GLY A 915 39.27 45.37 -2.06
CA GLY A 915 39.47 45.69 -0.64
C GLY A 915 39.84 44.49 0.24
N PRO A 916 40.28 44.74 1.48
CA PRO A 916 40.64 43.69 2.43
C PRO A 916 39.43 42.95 2.99
N VAL A 917 39.68 41.70 3.38
CA VAL A 917 38.73 40.81 4.07
C VAL A 917 39.11 40.68 5.53
N THR A 918 38.13 40.82 6.41
CA THR A 918 38.31 40.60 7.85
C THR A 918 37.82 39.19 8.20
N VAL A 919 38.70 38.40 8.82
CA VAL A 919 38.40 37.10 9.42
C VAL A 919 38.36 37.32 10.93
N ALA A 920 37.16 37.33 11.52
CA ALA A 920 36.95 37.55 12.94
C ALA A 920 36.56 36.24 13.64
N LEU A 921 37.38 35.84 14.61
CA LEU A 921 37.10 34.74 15.53
C LEU A 921 35.97 35.13 16.49
N PRO A 922 35.17 34.16 16.95
CA PRO A 922 34.18 34.40 18.00
C PRO A 922 34.81 34.90 19.32
N ASP A 923 33.97 35.58 20.11
CA ASP A 923 34.37 36.10 21.42
C ASP A 923 34.90 34.97 22.33
N GLY A 924 36.01 35.23 23.03
CA GLY A 924 36.69 34.26 23.90
C GLY A 924 37.96 33.63 23.32
N TRP A 925 38.23 33.82 22.02
CA TRP A 925 39.47 33.38 21.38
C TRP A 925 40.57 34.42 21.53
N SER A 926 41.37 34.27 22.59
CA SER A 926 42.52 35.13 22.91
C SER A 926 43.84 34.36 22.81
N GLY A 927 44.90 35.04 22.34
CA GLY A 927 46.24 34.46 22.20
C GLY A 927 46.70 34.40 20.75
N ALA A 928 47.89 33.84 20.50
CA ALA A 928 48.44 33.77 19.15
C ALA A 928 47.78 32.66 18.32
N HIS A 929 47.25 33.04 17.16
CA HIS A 929 46.63 32.16 16.17
C HIS A 929 47.38 32.27 14.85
N GLN A 930 47.57 31.15 14.16
CA GLN A 930 48.20 31.11 12.84
C GLN A 930 47.11 31.04 11.76
N PHE A 931 47.07 32.02 10.87
CA PHE A 931 46.24 32.02 9.67
C PHE A 931 47.03 31.43 8.50
N LEU A 932 46.41 30.54 7.72
CA LEU A 932 46.95 29.97 6.48
C LEU A 932 45.91 30.17 5.37
N LEU A 933 46.28 30.80 4.26
CA LEU A 933 45.48 30.93 3.05
C LEU A 933 46.00 29.95 2.02
N ILE A 934 45.10 29.22 1.38
CA ILE A 934 45.33 28.09 0.51
C ILE A 934 44.58 28.34 -0.81
N ASP A 935 45.26 28.17 -1.94
CA ASP A 935 44.59 28.25 -3.24
C ASP A 935 43.78 26.98 -3.56
N GLN A 936 43.07 26.99 -4.68
CA GLN A 936 42.28 25.86 -5.17
C GLN A 936 43.10 24.59 -5.48
N PHE A 937 44.44 24.68 -5.52
CA PHE A 937 45.34 23.54 -5.74
C PHE A 937 45.98 23.04 -4.44
N GLY A 938 45.52 23.53 -3.28
CA GLY A 938 46.04 23.13 -1.97
C GLY A 938 47.37 23.79 -1.58
N GLN A 939 47.85 24.77 -2.35
CA GLN A 939 49.11 25.47 -2.04
C GLN A 939 48.87 26.61 -1.06
N VAL A 940 49.69 26.69 -0.01
CA VAL A 940 49.65 27.80 0.94
C VAL A 940 50.19 29.06 0.27
N VAL A 941 49.29 29.96 -0.11
CA VAL A 941 49.61 31.24 -0.76
C VAL A 941 49.83 32.38 0.25
N ARG A 942 49.36 32.22 1.50
CA ARG A 942 49.65 33.17 2.58
C ARG A 942 49.69 32.50 3.94
N SER A 943 50.53 33.01 4.84
CA SER A 943 50.59 32.58 6.25
C SER A 943 50.83 33.80 7.13
N ALA A 944 50.15 33.89 8.26
CA ALA A 944 50.30 34.97 9.22
C ALA A 944 50.00 34.51 10.65
N VAL A 945 50.41 35.30 11.63
CA VAL A 945 50.04 35.10 13.03
C VAL A 945 49.30 36.36 13.52
N PHE A 946 48.19 36.18 14.22
CA PHE A 946 47.39 37.26 14.78
C PHE A 946 46.94 36.95 16.22
N THR A 947 46.76 38.00 17.02
CA THR A 947 46.45 37.88 18.46
C THR A 947 45.12 38.47 18.89
N ASP A 948 44.57 39.37 18.07
CA ASP A 948 43.48 40.28 18.49
C ASP A 948 42.09 39.72 18.14
N GLY A 949 41.97 38.41 18.00
CA GLY A 949 40.74 37.73 17.58
C GLY A 949 40.30 38.05 16.15
N LYS A 950 40.96 38.98 15.45
CA LYS A 950 40.66 39.38 14.07
C LYS A 950 41.92 39.38 13.22
N TYR A 951 41.82 38.85 12.02
CA TYR A 951 42.86 38.91 11.00
C TYR A 951 42.36 39.70 9.79
N ARG A 952 43.16 40.65 9.32
CA ARG A 952 42.86 41.44 8.12
C ARG A 952 43.68 40.91 6.95
N LEU A 953 43.01 40.26 6.01
CA LEU A 953 43.57 39.71 4.79
C LEU A 953 43.49 40.74 3.66
N GLU A 954 44.62 41.34 3.31
CA GLU A 954 44.73 42.23 2.14
C GLU A 954 44.77 41.41 0.83
N ARG A 955 44.18 41.88 -0.27
CA ARG A 955 44.20 41.10 -1.53
C ARG A 955 45.61 40.95 -2.11
N ASP A 956 46.44 41.99 -2.06
CA ASP A 956 47.87 42.02 -2.38
C ASP A 956 48.37 40.95 -3.37
N GLY A 957 47.96 41.08 -4.65
CA GLY A 957 48.45 40.23 -5.74
C GLY A 957 47.77 38.86 -5.89
N LEU A 958 46.75 38.54 -5.08
CA LEU A 958 45.90 37.37 -5.30
C LEU A 958 44.97 37.59 -6.50
N SER A 959 45.00 36.66 -7.45
CA SER A 959 44.07 36.62 -8.60
C SER A 959 42.63 36.46 -8.11
N ALA A 960 41.66 36.93 -8.92
CA ALA A 960 40.26 36.61 -8.69
C ALA A 960 40.06 35.09 -8.65
N GLY A 961 39.27 34.60 -7.71
CA GLY A 961 39.10 33.17 -7.44
C GLY A 961 38.73 32.86 -6.00
N ILE A 962 38.48 31.59 -5.73
CA ILE A 962 38.16 31.07 -4.39
C ILE A 962 39.45 30.62 -3.72
N TYR A 963 39.63 31.05 -2.48
CA TYR A 963 40.72 30.62 -1.61
C TYR A 963 40.14 30.04 -0.34
N PHE A 964 40.76 28.98 0.17
CA PHE A 964 40.41 28.39 1.46
C PHE A 964 41.36 28.91 2.52
N PHE A 965 40.93 29.00 3.77
CA PHE A 965 41.84 29.32 4.86
C PHE A 965 41.65 28.42 6.07
N GLN A 966 42.70 28.33 6.87
CA GLN A 966 42.73 27.66 8.16
C GLN A 966 43.24 28.63 9.22
N VAL A 967 42.58 28.67 10.38
CA VAL A 967 43.09 29.32 11.59
C VAL A 967 43.50 28.23 12.56
N LYS A 968 44.79 28.15 12.85
CA LYS A 968 45.38 27.22 13.81
C LYS A 968 45.62 27.90 15.15
N SER A 969 45.35 27.21 16.25
CA SER A 969 45.79 27.61 17.60
C SER A 969 46.61 26.48 18.20
N ARG A 970 47.78 26.81 18.77
CA ARG A 970 48.75 25.83 19.32
C ARG A 970 49.09 24.69 18.36
N GLY A 971 49.19 25.00 17.06
CA GLY A 971 49.54 24.04 16.00
C GLY A 971 48.39 23.21 15.44
N GLN A 972 47.18 23.27 16.01
CA GLN A 972 45.99 22.55 15.52
C GLN A 972 45.02 23.48 14.77
N SER A 973 44.39 23.00 13.69
CA SER A 973 43.32 23.74 13.01
C SER A 973 42.09 23.87 13.91
N LYS A 974 41.57 25.08 14.03
CA LYS A 974 40.41 25.41 14.89
C LYS A 974 39.26 26.04 14.11
N PHE A 975 39.57 26.74 13.02
CA PHE A 975 38.57 27.25 12.10
C PHE A 975 39.02 27.04 10.67
N THR A 976 38.08 26.74 9.80
CA THR A 976 38.24 26.70 8.34
C THR A 976 37.22 27.63 7.72
N GLY A 977 37.50 28.09 6.51
CA GLY A 977 36.54 28.87 5.73
C GLY A 977 37.06 29.17 4.35
N SER A 978 36.28 29.90 3.56
CA SER A 978 36.68 30.34 2.23
C SER A 978 36.57 31.86 2.11
N VAL A 979 37.33 32.43 1.17
CA VAL A 979 37.23 33.83 0.74
C VAL A 979 37.23 33.87 -0.78
N ILE A 980 36.30 34.61 -1.35
CA ILE A 980 36.15 34.76 -2.79
C ILE A 980 36.61 36.16 -3.17
N PHE A 981 37.65 36.27 -4.01
CA PHE A 981 38.05 37.53 -4.60
C PHE A 981 37.48 37.66 -6.02
N PHE A 982 36.89 38.80 -6.35
CA PHE A 982 36.41 39.13 -7.71
C PHE A 982 37.02 40.44 -8.20
N ASP A 983 37.10 40.62 -9.51
CA ASP A 983 37.66 41.81 -10.15
C ASP A 983 36.69 43.00 -10.21
#